data_AF-A0A3D4S2K3-F1
#
_entry.id   AF-A0A3D4S2K3-F1
#
_cell.length_a   1.000
_cell.length_b   1.000
_cell.length_c   1.000
_cell.angle_alpha   90.00
_cell.angle_beta   90.00
_cell.angle_gamma   90.00
#
_symmetry.space_group_name_H-M   'P 1'
#
loop_
_entity.id
_entity.type
_entity.pdbx_description
1 polymer ?
#
loop_
_entity_poly.entity_id
_entity_poly.type
_entity_poly.pdbx_seq_one_letter_code
_entity_poly.pdbx_strand_id
1 'polypeptide(L)'
;MSASINKPYYIDPALRTGSASLASEPPFVFRDVTARVFPIKANPARLYSFCARYLNMDIPTRIAHFRPSIPYVYVMVLDYGRMAVESIDAQNLGWVSQHEVVFTVPLTWWREEHGRLVFKDWAFVSPFIFVDNELSQTTGREVYGWPKVAAHLITEVPLWTQHPRAPTRMFSLCAQVFPKIYAGQRQQRRVLMQIDRDPPPSYSEFPPDSSNPWSPLRILPTAASSALGLMGDAMDMLSGLRLRGYRRSNASMLNLLGSSSRNLARLLPELLLPLPDRREPNGNLRIGRPELQIQQITLKQFHDTESPNNACYQALVASSMGFDRLNRGALMGDVDLLRGDPSGGFSLRIHRYPGQPIVESLGMQVTRVEQGEEVPVDVLKPTLPFWTDVDLFYDAGRVICSRTPKDDEFPAATWRDEQEPSASEQTNTANRPAQLESTPAAPGQRQQPESPTAESCHRNAQGIPYNTARGAATQPITGPFHFPDLTIQVYPLLAERKQLEDLLTRYLNQPLENTGYRFELAGSYVYMMVTLFGEQLGNMWSESNNIGWWADREVAFCVPIKWFQNDAFVSLGLISPFVFANSGRAAITDREVNGRPTVDASIEAMPDEWLSDSGPVAPRRFLRVSTEVFPALHLGQQAQQRTLIEIDQRDSLSPDDADGWRLLSERWGETLIDELERKQHIENDQANELRNAKALARQILAQQAPTNWFTLKQYRDAGAIDRACYQAIVHTKRSMSAIYDLREIDERVHVRLHRYPGQPIAESLGLRIKQTQSQAGAVVQELQPFLPFWMRLSMSEELGQVLCWRTEDGPWSSTHPRFTKQANVQPDGKARPCSNTQGILTSVGAELAEPPPPGQSLYAHTDQWLRARLHDEATEMSEALQGMSEQQQQALLTRLAQTLGQHKAHDHIAQLLGTAGMGKIEASQEHKDLLPTNDLLKVIDGCREALGESLQQQHKQSDRLSRDEAHASLLELDDIQVVIEKILREQWEHQDQSKAKPKPSAVRVRSDSVGSAKQRLEKLHPELLSTGDWWYLHQPDT
;
A
#
# COMPACT_ATOMS: atom_id res chain seq x y z
N MET A 1 -25.69 -4.60 -25.46
CA MET A 1 -26.17 -4.66 -24.06
C MET A 1 -25.28 -5.66 -23.36
N SER A 2 -24.36 -5.17 -22.53
CA SER A 2 -23.30 -5.96 -21.89
C SER A 2 -23.89 -6.93 -20.87
N ALA A 3 -23.33 -8.13 -20.77
CA ALA A 3 -23.56 -9.06 -19.67
C ALA A 3 -23.54 -8.28 -18.34
N SER A 4 -24.52 -8.49 -17.48
CA SER A 4 -24.57 -7.87 -16.16
C SER A 4 -23.33 -8.29 -15.39
N ILE A 5 -22.36 -7.39 -15.24
CA ILE A 5 -21.16 -7.62 -14.45
C ILE A 5 -21.60 -7.74 -13.00
N ASN A 6 -21.68 -8.96 -12.47
CA ASN A 6 -22.04 -9.24 -11.08
C ASN A 6 -20.87 -8.92 -10.14
N LYS A 7 -20.31 -7.71 -10.19
CA LYS A 7 -19.19 -7.27 -9.34
C LYS A 7 -19.61 -6.05 -8.50
N PRO A 8 -19.15 -5.96 -7.24
CA PRO A 8 -19.52 -4.86 -6.38
C PRO A 8 -18.93 -3.53 -6.88
N TYR A 9 -19.56 -2.42 -6.54
CA TYR A 9 -18.99 -1.09 -6.81
C TYR A 9 -17.73 -0.86 -6.00
N TYR A 10 -16.76 -0.18 -6.63
CA TYR A 10 -15.59 0.33 -5.93
C TYR A 10 -15.98 1.48 -5.01
N ILE A 11 -15.55 1.44 -3.76
CA ILE A 11 -15.95 2.41 -2.73
C ILE A 11 -14.81 3.41 -2.54
N ASP A 12 -14.99 4.65 -2.96
CA ASP A 12 -13.99 5.70 -2.81
C ASP A 12 -14.34 6.62 -1.62
N PRO A 13 -13.47 6.79 -0.61
CA PRO A 13 -13.73 7.68 0.51
C PRO A 13 -13.87 9.16 0.08
N ALA A 14 -13.31 9.56 -1.06
CA ALA A 14 -13.32 10.93 -1.56
C ALA A 14 -14.57 11.29 -2.39
N LEU A 15 -15.37 10.32 -2.85
CA LEU A 15 -16.52 10.58 -3.70
C LEU A 15 -17.80 10.79 -2.87
N ARG A 16 -18.45 11.96 -3.02
CA ARG A 16 -19.87 12.11 -2.66
C ARG A 16 -20.72 11.48 -3.77
N THR A 17 -21.82 10.81 -3.39
CA THR A 17 -22.76 10.15 -4.30
C THR A 17 -23.11 11.05 -5.50
N GLY A 18 -22.81 10.58 -6.71
CA GLY A 18 -23.10 11.28 -7.97
C GLY A 18 -21.93 11.99 -8.67
N SER A 19 -20.74 12.05 -8.06
CA SER A 19 -19.51 12.46 -8.74
C SER A 19 -18.88 11.26 -9.44
N ALA A 20 -18.56 11.37 -10.73
CA ALA A 20 -17.80 10.34 -11.46
C ALA A 20 -16.51 10.00 -10.70
N SER A 21 -16.15 8.72 -10.69
CA SER A 21 -14.87 8.24 -10.18
C SER A 21 -13.71 9.09 -10.71
N LEU A 22 -12.81 9.55 -9.82
CA LEU A 22 -11.57 10.25 -10.22
C LEU A 22 -10.70 9.37 -11.13
N ALA A 23 -10.89 8.05 -11.10
CA ALA A 23 -10.30 7.15 -12.07
C ALA A 23 -11.01 7.34 -13.42
N SER A 24 -10.32 8.02 -14.31
CA SER A 24 -10.61 8.09 -15.74
C SER A 24 -10.89 6.69 -16.32
N GLU A 25 -12.04 6.52 -16.96
CA GLU A 25 -12.41 5.25 -17.59
C GLU A 25 -11.80 5.16 -19.00
N PRO A 26 -11.20 4.02 -19.40
CA PRO A 26 -10.78 3.78 -20.76
C PRO A 26 -11.99 3.85 -21.71
N PRO A 27 -11.76 4.10 -23.01
CA PRO A 27 -10.44 4.09 -23.66
C PRO A 27 -9.58 5.34 -23.44
N PHE A 28 -8.26 5.15 -23.46
CA PHE A 28 -7.27 6.23 -23.43
C PHE A 28 -6.67 6.45 -24.82
N VAL A 29 -6.36 7.71 -25.11
CA VAL A 29 -5.60 8.09 -26.31
C VAL A 29 -4.30 8.73 -25.86
N PHE A 30 -3.20 8.23 -26.42
CA PHE A 30 -1.87 8.77 -26.24
C PHE A 30 -1.40 9.33 -27.58
N ARG A 31 -1.10 10.63 -27.62
CA ARG A 31 -0.61 11.28 -28.85
C ARG A 31 0.89 11.53 -28.78
N ASP A 32 1.52 11.45 -29.94
CA ASP A 32 2.95 11.74 -30.14
C ASP A 32 3.86 10.90 -29.21
N VAL A 33 3.50 9.62 -29.01
CA VAL A 33 4.27 8.71 -28.15
C VAL A 33 5.55 8.34 -28.88
N THR A 34 6.68 8.77 -28.33
CA THR A 34 7.99 8.42 -28.88
C THR A 34 8.57 7.22 -28.13
N ALA A 35 8.79 6.12 -28.84
CA ALA A 35 9.43 4.92 -28.30
C ALA A 35 10.82 4.72 -28.93
N ARG A 36 11.83 4.53 -28.09
CA ARG A 36 13.18 4.11 -28.49
C ARG A 36 13.35 2.66 -28.08
N VAL A 37 13.51 1.77 -29.04
CA VAL A 37 13.49 0.32 -28.81
C VAL A 37 14.87 -0.27 -29.07
N PHE A 38 15.34 -1.04 -28.09
CA PHE A 38 16.62 -1.73 -28.10
C PHE A 38 16.35 -3.24 -27.98
N PRO A 39 16.29 -3.98 -29.10
CA PRO A 39 16.16 -5.44 -29.07
C PRO A 39 17.43 -6.09 -28.52
N ILE A 40 17.31 -6.85 -27.44
CA ILE A 40 18.42 -7.55 -26.78
C ILE A 40 18.22 -9.05 -26.95
N LYS A 41 19.22 -9.74 -27.52
CA LYS A 41 19.19 -11.19 -27.66
C LYS A 41 19.10 -11.86 -26.28
N ALA A 42 18.28 -12.90 -26.17
CA ALA A 42 18.04 -13.59 -24.91
C ALA A 42 18.05 -15.11 -25.09
N ASN A 43 18.35 -15.82 -24.01
CA ASN A 43 18.35 -17.27 -23.98
C ASN A 43 16.89 -17.78 -24.09
N PRO A 44 16.51 -18.49 -25.17
CA PRO A 44 15.14 -18.94 -25.37
C PRO A 44 14.64 -19.83 -24.23
N ALA A 45 15.48 -20.73 -23.72
CA ALA A 45 15.09 -21.64 -22.63
C ALA A 45 14.73 -20.87 -21.35
N ARG A 46 15.46 -19.79 -21.05
CA ARG A 46 15.16 -18.90 -19.91
C ARG A 46 13.83 -18.16 -20.11
N LEU A 47 13.56 -17.66 -21.32
CA LEU A 47 12.27 -17.04 -21.64
C LEU A 47 11.09 -18.03 -21.54
N TYR A 48 11.26 -19.27 -21.99
CA TYR A 48 10.25 -20.33 -21.82
C TYR A 48 10.02 -20.63 -20.34
N SER A 49 11.07 -20.80 -19.55
CA SER A 49 10.97 -21.00 -18.09
C SER A 49 10.34 -19.80 -17.39
N PHE A 50 10.62 -18.57 -17.84
CA PHE A 50 9.99 -17.36 -17.34
C PHE A 50 8.48 -17.37 -17.62
N CYS A 51 8.07 -17.57 -18.88
CA CYS A 51 6.64 -17.64 -19.24
C CYS A 51 5.92 -18.78 -18.50
N ALA A 52 6.58 -19.93 -18.32
CA ALA A 52 6.05 -21.05 -17.55
C ALA A 52 5.76 -20.66 -16.10
N ARG A 53 6.68 -19.96 -15.43
CA ARG A 53 6.53 -19.56 -14.02
C ARG A 53 5.67 -18.31 -13.81
N TYR A 54 5.63 -17.40 -14.78
CA TYR A 54 5.00 -16.08 -14.61
C TYR A 54 3.59 -16.01 -15.21
N LEU A 55 3.38 -16.52 -16.43
CA LEU A 55 2.09 -16.43 -17.12
C LEU A 55 1.33 -17.74 -17.16
N ASN A 56 1.99 -18.87 -17.44
CA ASN A 56 1.30 -20.15 -17.60
C ASN A 56 0.98 -20.81 -16.25
N MET A 57 1.89 -20.73 -15.27
CA MET A 57 1.71 -21.24 -13.91
C MET A 57 1.04 -22.65 -13.91
N ASP A 58 -0.06 -22.78 -13.19
CA ASP A 58 -0.97 -23.93 -13.15
C ASP A 58 -2.27 -23.67 -13.97
N ILE A 59 -2.26 -22.70 -14.88
CA ILE A 59 -3.40 -22.39 -15.75
C ILE A 59 -3.57 -23.51 -16.77
N PRO A 60 -4.77 -24.12 -16.86
CA PRO A 60 -5.06 -25.12 -17.89
C PRO A 60 -4.88 -24.55 -19.30
N THR A 61 -4.26 -25.33 -20.19
CA THR A 61 -4.05 -24.98 -21.61
C THR A 61 -5.36 -24.71 -22.37
N ARG A 62 -6.47 -25.28 -21.91
CA ARG A 62 -7.83 -24.98 -22.39
C ARG A 62 -8.28 -23.54 -22.16
N ILE A 63 -7.64 -22.80 -21.24
CA ILE A 63 -7.94 -21.38 -20.96
C ILE A 63 -6.96 -20.49 -21.73
N ALA A 64 -5.66 -20.62 -21.45
CA ALA A 64 -4.61 -19.84 -22.09
C ALA A 64 -3.24 -20.53 -21.96
N HIS A 65 -2.39 -20.34 -22.97
CA HIS A 65 -1.00 -20.78 -22.97
C HIS A 65 -0.12 -19.82 -23.78
N PHE A 66 0.96 -19.31 -23.17
CA PHE A 66 1.85 -18.31 -23.75
C PHE A 66 3.24 -18.88 -24.03
N ARG A 67 3.80 -18.53 -25.20
CA ARG A 67 5.15 -18.91 -25.61
C ARG A 67 5.93 -17.72 -26.16
N PRO A 68 7.22 -17.55 -25.81
CA PRO A 68 8.09 -16.58 -26.48
C PRO A 68 8.05 -16.79 -27.99
N SER A 69 7.82 -15.72 -28.73
CA SER A 69 7.76 -15.81 -30.19
C SER A 69 9.13 -15.68 -30.84
N ILE A 70 9.99 -14.83 -30.29
CA ILE A 70 11.35 -14.57 -30.77
C ILE A 70 12.34 -14.55 -29.60
N PRO A 71 13.64 -14.81 -29.84
CA PRO A 71 14.65 -14.88 -28.79
C PRO A 71 15.18 -13.47 -28.43
N TYR A 72 14.30 -12.48 -28.34
CA TYR A 72 14.65 -11.09 -28.05
C TYR A 72 13.78 -10.55 -26.92
N VAL A 73 14.39 -9.73 -26.08
CA VAL A 73 13.72 -8.85 -25.11
C VAL A 73 13.83 -7.45 -25.66
N TYR A 74 12.71 -6.75 -25.76
CA TYR A 74 12.69 -5.36 -26.19
C TYR A 74 12.82 -4.48 -24.95
N VAL A 75 13.93 -3.75 -24.86
CA VAL A 75 14.08 -2.69 -23.86
C VAL A 75 13.63 -1.40 -24.52
N MET A 76 12.55 -0.80 -24.01
CA MET A 76 11.98 0.41 -24.61
C MET A 76 12.06 1.57 -23.64
N VAL A 77 12.49 2.72 -24.14
CA VAL A 77 12.39 4.01 -23.45
C VAL A 77 11.28 4.80 -24.15
N LEU A 78 10.15 4.98 -23.46
CA LEU A 78 8.96 5.65 -23.96
C LEU A 78 8.80 7.02 -23.32
N ASP A 79 8.39 7.97 -24.15
CA ASP A 79 7.91 9.29 -23.75
C ASP A 79 6.43 9.39 -24.16
N TYR A 80 5.55 9.27 -23.17
CA TYR A 80 4.12 9.46 -23.35
C TYR A 80 3.83 10.95 -23.20
N GLY A 81 3.84 11.68 -24.31
CA GLY A 81 3.61 13.13 -24.34
C GLY A 81 2.35 13.52 -23.57
N ARG A 82 1.16 13.30 -24.15
CA ARG A 82 -0.13 13.55 -23.47
C ARG A 82 -0.96 12.28 -23.35
N MET A 83 -1.30 11.90 -22.12
CA MET A 83 -2.21 10.79 -21.82
C MET A 83 -3.55 11.32 -21.33
N ALA A 84 -4.61 11.10 -22.11
CA ALA A 84 -5.97 11.55 -21.79
C ALA A 84 -7.01 10.46 -22.11
N VAL A 85 -8.19 10.54 -21.49
CA VAL A 85 -9.35 9.73 -21.87
C VAL A 85 -9.81 10.12 -23.27
N GLU A 86 -10.34 9.18 -24.05
CA GLU A 86 -10.80 9.47 -25.42
C GLU A 86 -11.97 10.46 -25.45
N SER A 87 -12.96 10.31 -24.55
CA SER A 87 -14.21 11.09 -24.62
C SER A 87 -13.97 12.58 -24.35
N ILE A 88 -14.61 13.44 -25.14
CA ILE A 88 -14.45 14.91 -25.07
C ILE A 88 -14.80 15.45 -23.67
N ASP A 89 -15.84 14.91 -23.04
CA ASP A 89 -16.27 15.29 -21.69
C ASP A 89 -15.27 14.84 -20.60
N ALA A 90 -14.52 13.75 -20.82
CA ALA A 90 -13.51 13.25 -19.90
C ALA A 90 -12.09 13.75 -20.21
N GLN A 91 -11.77 14.20 -21.43
CA GLN A 91 -10.53 14.93 -21.73
C GLN A 91 -10.42 16.21 -20.91
N ASN A 92 -11.58 16.78 -20.57
CA ASN A 92 -11.68 17.90 -19.66
C ASN A 92 -11.26 17.51 -18.23
N LEU A 93 -11.30 16.25 -17.78
CA LEU A 93 -10.87 15.91 -16.41
C LEU A 93 -9.41 16.28 -16.13
N GLY A 94 -8.54 16.10 -17.13
CA GLY A 94 -7.10 16.36 -17.04
C GLY A 94 -6.31 15.40 -17.92
N TRP A 95 -4.98 15.55 -17.93
CA TRP A 95 -4.07 14.60 -18.58
C TRP A 95 -2.82 14.38 -17.75
N VAL A 96 -2.15 13.26 -18.00
CA VAL A 96 -0.89 12.89 -17.36
C VAL A 96 0.19 12.76 -18.44
N SER A 97 1.44 13.05 -18.11
CA SER A 97 2.60 12.71 -18.93
C SER A 97 3.51 11.82 -18.14
N GLN A 98 4.19 10.91 -18.83
CA GLN A 98 4.99 9.89 -18.18
C GLN A 98 6.14 9.47 -19.10
N HIS A 99 7.32 9.33 -18.52
CA HIS A 99 8.40 8.58 -19.14
C HIS A 99 8.42 7.15 -18.59
N GLU A 100 8.62 6.18 -19.46
CA GLU A 100 8.57 4.77 -19.10
C GLU A 100 9.79 4.01 -19.63
N VAL A 101 10.37 3.15 -18.81
CA VAL A 101 11.30 2.12 -19.28
C VAL A 101 10.67 0.76 -19.06
N VAL A 102 10.50 0.00 -20.14
CA VAL A 102 9.95 -1.36 -20.08
C VAL A 102 10.91 -2.39 -20.63
N PHE A 103 10.86 -3.57 -20.04
CA PHE A 103 11.48 -4.78 -20.57
C PHE A 103 10.36 -5.70 -21.04
N THR A 104 10.21 -5.86 -22.34
CA THR A 104 9.06 -6.52 -22.94
C THR A 104 9.48 -7.78 -23.69
N VAL A 105 8.76 -8.89 -23.47
CA VAL A 105 8.95 -10.15 -24.19
C VAL A 105 7.80 -10.33 -25.19
N PRO A 106 8.09 -10.49 -26.49
CA PRO A 106 7.08 -10.79 -27.50
C PRO A 106 6.63 -12.26 -27.40
N LEU A 107 5.33 -12.49 -27.42
CA LEU A 107 4.68 -13.78 -27.16
C LEU A 107 3.72 -14.19 -28.29
N THR A 108 3.44 -15.48 -28.34
CA THR A 108 2.28 -16.06 -29.01
C THR A 108 1.31 -16.60 -27.96
N TRP A 109 0.03 -16.29 -28.12
CA TRP A 109 -1.06 -16.78 -27.27
C TRP A 109 -1.78 -17.94 -27.96
N TRP A 110 -1.93 -19.03 -27.22
CA TRP A 110 -2.57 -20.27 -27.64
C TRP A 110 -3.69 -20.66 -26.67
N ARG A 111 -4.67 -21.40 -27.18
CA ARG A 111 -5.71 -22.06 -26.37
C ARG A 111 -5.94 -23.47 -26.90
N GLU A 112 -6.07 -24.45 -26.02
CA GLU A 112 -6.39 -25.81 -26.42
C GLU A 112 -7.87 -25.94 -26.76
N GLU A 113 -8.17 -26.34 -27.99
CA GLU A 113 -9.52 -26.59 -28.49
C GLU A 113 -9.53 -27.97 -29.16
N HIS A 114 -10.47 -28.83 -28.75
CA HIS A 114 -10.59 -30.21 -29.27
C HIS A 114 -9.27 -31.01 -29.21
N GLY A 115 -8.50 -30.87 -28.12
CA GLY A 115 -7.23 -31.56 -27.92
C GLY A 115 -6.05 -31.03 -28.75
N ARG A 116 -6.18 -29.86 -29.36
CA ARG A 116 -5.12 -29.21 -30.15
C ARG A 116 -4.92 -27.76 -29.72
N LEU A 117 -3.67 -27.33 -29.62
CA LEU A 117 -3.35 -25.92 -29.39
C LEU A 117 -3.66 -25.09 -30.64
N VAL A 118 -4.61 -24.17 -30.52
CA VAL A 118 -5.02 -23.22 -31.54
C VAL A 118 -4.41 -21.86 -31.23
N PHE A 119 -3.76 -21.27 -32.23
CA PHE A 119 -3.21 -19.91 -32.12
C PHE A 119 -4.36 -18.91 -32.00
N LYS A 120 -4.29 -18.02 -31.01
CA LYS A 120 -5.29 -16.99 -30.75
C LYS A 120 -4.81 -15.63 -31.19
N ASP A 121 -3.66 -15.19 -30.69
CA ASP A 121 -3.14 -13.87 -31.02
C ASP A 121 -1.64 -13.72 -30.73
N TRP A 122 -1.06 -12.63 -31.23
CA TRP A 122 0.22 -12.11 -30.77
C TRP A 122 0.02 -11.33 -29.47
N ALA A 123 0.99 -11.44 -28.58
CA ALA A 123 0.92 -10.81 -27.28
C ALA A 123 2.29 -10.29 -26.85
N PHE A 124 2.32 -9.43 -25.85
CA PHE A 124 3.52 -9.01 -25.15
C PHE A 124 3.32 -9.16 -23.65
N VAL A 125 4.42 -9.33 -22.93
CA VAL A 125 4.45 -9.23 -21.46
C VAL A 125 5.57 -8.29 -21.07
N SER A 126 5.30 -7.35 -20.17
CA SER A 126 6.30 -6.41 -19.65
C SER A 126 6.47 -6.61 -18.15
N PRO A 127 7.31 -7.56 -17.71
CA PRO A 127 7.43 -7.88 -16.28
C PRO A 127 8.21 -6.87 -15.46
N PHE A 128 8.99 -5.99 -16.10
CA PHE A 128 9.71 -4.90 -15.44
C PHE A 128 9.34 -3.58 -16.13
N ILE A 129 8.73 -2.67 -15.36
CA ILE A 129 8.24 -1.38 -15.83
C ILE A 129 8.66 -0.32 -14.82
N PHE A 130 9.34 0.72 -15.28
CA PHE A 130 9.81 1.83 -14.46
C PHE A 130 9.19 3.13 -14.96
N VAL A 131 8.60 3.91 -14.05
CA VAL A 131 7.85 5.13 -14.38
C VAL A 131 8.22 6.28 -13.45
N ASP A 132 8.14 7.51 -13.94
CA ASP A 132 8.36 8.74 -13.15
C ASP A 132 7.08 9.40 -12.65
N ASN A 133 5.92 8.80 -12.94
CA ASN A 133 4.61 9.30 -12.54
C ASN A 133 3.93 8.35 -11.53
N GLU A 134 3.59 8.87 -10.36
CA GLU A 134 3.07 8.10 -9.21
C GLU A 134 1.61 7.68 -9.41
N LEU A 135 0.77 8.56 -9.97
CA LEU A 135 -0.61 8.24 -10.29
C LEU A 135 -0.67 7.07 -11.29
N SER A 136 0.16 7.13 -12.34
CA SER A 136 0.26 6.05 -13.32
C SER A 136 0.78 4.75 -12.71
N GLN A 137 1.71 4.82 -11.76
CA GLN A 137 2.21 3.63 -11.05
C GLN A 137 1.07 2.92 -10.32
N THR A 138 0.32 3.64 -9.49
CA THR A 138 -0.72 3.07 -8.62
C THR A 138 -1.90 2.55 -9.45
N THR A 139 -2.40 3.36 -10.39
CA THR A 139 -3.51 2.97 -11.27
C THR A 139 -3.14 1.77 -12.17
N GLY A 140 -1.93 1.76 -12.73
CA GLY A 140 -1.45 0.66 -13.57
C GLY A 140 -1.40 -0.68 -12.83
N ARG A 141 -0.94 -0.66 -11.57
CA ARG A 141 -0.87 -1.85 -10.70
C ARG A 141 -2.26 -2.33 -10.30
N GLU A 142 -3.09 -1.44 -9.77
CA GLU A 142 -4.39 -1.78 -9.21
C GLU A 142 -5.42 -2.21 -10.27
N VAL A 143 -5.51 -1.49 -11.40
CA VAL A 143 -6.51 -1.76 -12.44
C VAL A 143 -6.04 -2.90 -13.33
N TYR A 144 -4.84 -2.80 -13.89
CA TYR A 144 -4.37 -3.69 -14.96
C TYR A 144 -3.36 -4.75 -14.49
N GLY A 145 -2.83 -4.68 -13.26
CA GLY A 145 -1.79 -5.60 -12.80
C GLY A 145 -0.40 -5.32 -13.37
N TRP A 146 -0.14 -4.10 -13.86
CA TRP A 146 1.16 -3.75 -14.42
C TRP A 146 2.22 -3.63 -13.32
N PRO A 147 3.38 -4.30 -13.40
CA PRO A 147 4.44 -4.25 -12.38
C PRO A 147 5.20 -2.91 -12.28
N LYS A 148 4.52 -1.76 -12.34
CA LYS A 148 5.15 -0.45 -12.33
C LYS A 148 5.91 -0.19 -11.02
N VAL A 149 7.14 0.30 -11.14
CA VAL A 149 7.99 0.76 -10.03
C VAL A 149 8.41 2.21 -10.30
N ALA A 150 8.35 3.05 -9.27
CA ALA A 150 8.78 4.44 -9.36
C ALA A 150 10.28 4.54 -9.66
N ALA A 151 10.64 5.44 -10.57
CA ALA A 151 12.00 5.71 -11.00
C ALA A 151 12.16 7.18 -11.42
N HIS A 152 13.40 7.66 -11.44
CA HIS A 152 13.77 8.97 -11.94
C HIS A 152 14.62 8.83 -13.20
N LEU A 153 14.20 9.48 -14.27
CA LEU A 153 14.91 9.49 -15.53
C LEU A 153 15.77 10.77 -15.59
N ILE A 154 17.05 10.61 -15.88
CA ILE A 154 17.99 11.72 -16.07
C ILE A 154 18.43 11.69 -17.53
N THR A 155 18.07 12.74 -18.27
CA THR A 155 18.47 12.95 -19.66
C THR A 155 19.75 13.79 -19.72
N GLU A 156 20.68 13.38 -20.58
CA GLU A 156 21.88 14.14 -20.99
C GLU A 156 22.84 14.58 -19.86
N VAL A 157 23.82 13.71 -19.55
CA VAL A 157 25.08 14.15 -18.90
C VAL A 157 26.20 13.93 -19.91
N PRO A 158 26.65 14.96 -20.64
CA PRO A 158 27.68 14.76 -21.63
C PRO A 158 29.01 14.51 -20.89
N LEU A 159 29.49 13.26 -20.92
CA LEU A 159 30.76 12.83 -20.32
C LEU A 159 31.99 13.40 -21.05
N TRP A 160 31.76 14.19 -22.12
CA TRP A 160 32.79 14.86 -22.91
C TRP A 160 33.74 15.73 -22.08
N THR A 161 33.26 16.26 -20.95
CA THR A 161 34.04 17.08 -20.02
C THR A 161 35.19 16.32 -19.37
N GLN A 162 35.13 14.98 -19.34
CA GLN A 162 36.23 14.14 -18.85
C GLN A 162 37.22 13.80 -19.97
N HIS A 163 36.74 13.48 -21.18
CA HIS A 163 37.57 13.22 -22.35
C HIS A 163 36.77 13.48 -23.65
N PRO A 164 37.34 14.12 -24.70
CA PRO A 164 36.63 14.45 -25.94
C PRO A 164 36.16 13.23 -26.75
N ARG A 165 36.62 12.02 -26.38
CA ARG A 165 36.19 10.73 -26.95
C ARG A 165 35.52 9.79 -25.95
N ALA A 166 35.13 10.30 -24.78
CA ALA A 166 34.31 9.50 -23.88
C ALA A 166 32.96 9.18 -24.57
N PRO A 167 32.39 7.98 -24.35
CA PRO A 167 31.02 7.70 -24.77
C PRO A 167 30.05 8.78 -24.28
N THR A 168 29.04 9.09 -25.09
CA THR A 168 27.99 10.02 -24.67
C THR A 168 26.93 9.27 -23.89
N ARG A 169 26.69 9.68 -22.64
CA ARG A 169 25.59 9.15 -21.85
C ARG A 169 24.28 9.76 -22.33
N MET A 170 23.51 8.97 -23.06
CA MET A 170 22.23 9.40 -23.63
C MET A 170 21.13 9.40 -22.57
N PHE A 171 21.21 8.47 -21.61
CA PHE A 171 20.12 8.21 -20.67
C PHE A 171 20.63 7.55 -19.38
N SER A 172 20.07 7.94 -18.23
CA SER A 172 20.20 7.20 -16.97
C SER A 172 18.83 7.02 -16.29
N LEU A 173 18.57 5.81 -15.83
CA LEU A 173 17.43 5.45 -15.00
C LEU A 173 17.91 5.21 -13.57
N CYS A 174 17.39 5.99 -12.63
CA CYS A 174 17.62 5.80 -11.20
C CYS A 174 16.37 5.20 -10.55
N ALA A 175 16.52 4.19 -9.71
CA ALA A 175 15.41 3.56 -8.98
C ALA A 175 15.76 3.44 -7.49
N GLN A 176 14.74 3.31 -6.65
CA GLN A 176 14.92 2.93 -5.25
C GLN A 176 15.27 1.44 -5.17
N VAL A 177 16.48 1.13 -4.72
CA VAL A 177 16.98 -0.25 -4.61
C VAL A 177 17.57 -0.50 -3.23
N PHE A 178 17.66 -1.78 -2.86
CA PHE A 178 18.48 -2.24 -1.74
C PHE A 178 19.83 -2.71 -2.29
N PRO A 179 20.94 -2.00 -2.02
CA PRO A 179 22.27 -2.43 -2.45
C PRO A 179 22.60 -3.84 -1.94
N LYS A 180 22.20 -4.13 -0.69
CA LYS A 180 22.25 -5.46 -0.07
C LYS A 180 20.89 -5.81 0.51
N ILE A 181 20.23 -6.81 -0.08
CA ILE A 181 18.98 -7.35 0.47
C ILE A 181 19.24 -8.06 1.81
N TYR A 182 18.27 -8.03 2.72
CA TYR A 182 18.35 -8.64 4.06
C TYR A 182 19.43 -8.06 4.98
N ALA A 183 20.04 -6.93 4.62
CA ALA A 183 21.01 -6.25 5.46
C ALA A 183 20.37 -5.25 6.45
N GLY A 184 19.03 -5.14 6.47
CA GLY A 184 18.31 -4.18 7.33
C GLY A 184 18.53 -2.71 6.97
N GLN A 185 19.10 -2.43 5.80
CA GLN A 185 19.43 -1.08 5.35
C GLN A 185 18.23 -0.39 4.67
N ARG A 186 18.22 0.94 4.69
CA ARG A 186 17.25 1.77 3.98
C ARG A 186 17.42 1.64 2.46
N GLN A 187 16.31 1.76 1.72
CA GLN A 187 16.39 1.93 0.27
C GLN A 187 17.15 3.19 -0.10
N GLN A 188 17.93 3.09 -1.17
CA GLN A 188 18.70 4.20 -1.68
C GLN A 188 18.40 4.38 -3.15
N ARG A 189 18.29 5.64 -3.56
CA ARG A 189 18.22 6.00 -4.96
C ARG A 189 19.58 5.71 -5.58
N ARG A 190 19.61 4.78 -6.52
CA ARG A 190 20.82 4.39 -7.27
C ARG A 190 20.50 4.27 -8.76
N VAL A 191 21.54 4.38 -9.57
CA VAL A 191 21.46 4.13 -11.01
C VAL A 191 21.20 2.64 -11.23
N LEU A 192 20.10 2.32 -11.89
CA LEU A 192 19.73 0.95 -12.26
C LEU A 192 20.17 0.64 -13.70
N MET A 193 19.97 1.59 -14.62
CA MET A 193 20.26 1.40 -16.04
C MET A 193 20.82 2.68 -16.67
N GLN A 194 21.73 2.52 -17.63
CA GLN A 194 22.24 3.62 -18.46
C GLN A 194 22.27 3.18 -19.93
N ILE A 195 22.13 4.16 -20.84
CA ILE A 195 22.34 3.95 -22.27
C ILE A 195 23.45 4.90 -22.71
N ASP A 196 24.51 4.30 -23.23
CA ASP A 196 25.66 5.01 -23.75
C ASP A 196 25.72 4.84 -25.27
N ARG A 197 26.17 5.89 -25.95
CA ARG A 197 26.50 5.86 -27.37
C ARG A 197 28.01 5.99 -27.52
N ASP A 198 28.61 5.02 -28.21
CA ASP A 198 30.02 5.03 -28.53
C ASP A 198 30.34 6.26 -29.40
N PRO A 199 31.50 6.92 -29.18
CA PRO A 199 31.90 8.04 -30.01
C PRO A 199 32.08 7.55 -31.45
N PRO A 200 31.79 8.40 -32.45
CA PRO A 200 32.12 8.06 -33.82
C PRO A 200 33.64 7.80 -33.92
N PRO A 201 34.07 6.66 -34.52
CA PRO A 201 35.48 6.36 -34.72
C PRO A 201 36.15 7.48 -35.52
N SER A 202 37.30 7.96 -35.03
CA SER A 202 38.08 8.99 -35.73
C SER A 202 39.27 8.36 -36.45
N TYR A 203 39.40 8.69 -37.74
CA TYR A 203 40.48 8.25 -38.61
C TYR A 203 41.80 8.99 -38.35
N SER A 204 41.78 10.05 -37.52
CA SER A 204 42.92 10.92 -37.23
C SER A 204 43.50 10.72 -35.83
N GLU A 205 43.09 9.67 -35.13
CA GLU A 205 43.58 9.37 -33.78
C GLU A 205 45.00 8.80 -33.81
N PHE A 206 45.83 9.27 -32.88
CA PHE A 206 47.17 8.75 -32.67
C PHE A 206 47.35 8.34 -31.19
N PRO A 207 47.83 7.11 -30.90
CA PRO A 207 48.18 6.06 -31.86
C PRO A 207 46.96 5.51 -32.62
N PRO A 208 47.12 5.03 -33.87
CA PRO A 208 46.01 4.50 -34.65
C PRO A 208 45.36 3.32 -33.92
N ASP A 209 44.06 3.42 -33.65
CA ASP A 209 43.32 2.33 -33.04
C ASP A 209 43.25 1.14 -34.01
N SER A 210 43.84 0.01 -33.62
CA SER A 210 43.86 -1.23 -34.40
C SER A 210 42.47 -1.83 -34.65
N SER A 211 41.45 -1.35 -33.91
CA SER A 211 40.05 -1.69 -34.09
C SER A 211 39.28 -0.70 -35.00
N ASN A 212 39.93 0.35 -35.52
CA ASN A 212 39.29 1.38 -36.35
C ASN A 212 38.84 0.85 -37.73
N PRO A 213 37.52 0.79 -38.02
CA PRO A 213 36.99 0.28 -39.28
C PRO A 213 37.22 1.20 -40.48
N TRP A 214 37.62 2.47 -40.26
CA TRP A 214 38.03 3.43 -41.31
C TRP A 214 39.52 3.41 -41.58
N SER A 215 40.27 2.48 -40.98
CA SER A 215 41.62 2.19 -41.46
C SER A 215 41.53 1.82 -42.94
N PRO A 216 42.23 2.53 -43.85
CA PRO A 216 42.13 2.30 -45.29
C PRO A 216 42.47 0.86 -45.71
N LEU A 217 43.10 0.08 -44.81
CA LEU A 217 43.48 -1.32 -45.01
C LEU A 217 42.37 -2.34 -44.68
N ARG A 218 41.22 -1.94 -44.10
CA ARG A 218 40.17 -2.88 -43.63
C ARG A 218 38.74 -2.66 -44.16
N ILE A 219 38.49 -1.62 -44.96
CA ILE A 219 37.14 -1.20 -45.42
C ILE A 219 36.38 -2.30 -46.18
N LEU A 220 37.02 -3.04 -47.08
CA LEU A 220 36.38 -4.08 -47.91
C LEU A 220 36.06 -5.40 -47.17
N PRO A 221 36.99 -6.01 -46.41
CA PRO A 221 36.70 -7.28 -45.73
C PRO A 221 35.70 -7.13 -44.57
N THR A 222 35.73 -6.02 -43.82
CA THR A 222 34.78 -5.81 -42.72
C THR A 222 33.37 -5.56 -43.23
N ALA A 223 33.17 -4.69 -44.23
CA ALA A 223 31.85 -4.42 -44.81
C ALA A 223 31.12 -5.69 -45.30
N ALA A 224 31.84 -6.66 -45.89
CA ALA A 224 31.26 -7.92 -46.33
C ALA A 224 30.87 -8.87 -45.18
N SER A 225 31.75 -9.05 -44.18
CA SER A 225 31.44 -9.87 -42.99
C SER A 225 30.30 -9.26 -42.16
N SER A 226 30.26 -7.94 -42.12
CA SER A 226 29.27 -7.13 -41.43
C SER A 226 27.89 -7.18 -42.10
N ALA A 227 27.83 -7.09 -43.43
CA ALA A 227 26.59 -7.27 -44.17
C ALA A 227 26.02 -8.69 -44.00
N LEU A 228 26.89 -9.71 -43.96
CA LEU A 228 26.48 -11.09 -43.66
C LEU A 228 26.00 -11.27 -42.21
N GLY A 229 26.63 -10.61 -41.25
CA GLY A 229 26.18 -10.58 -39.85
C GLY A 229 24.81 -9.92 -39.69
N LEU A 230 24.62 -8.75 -40.29
CA LEU A 230 23.32 -8.04 -40.32
C LEU A 230 22.23 -8.86 -41.02
N MET A 231 22.56 -9.53 -42.14
CA MET A 231 21.65 -10.47 -42.80
C MET A 231 21.31 -11.68 -41.92
N GLY A 232 22.28 -12.21 -41.16
CA GLY A 232 22.08 -13.31 -40.22
C GLY A 232 21.13 -12.92 -39.09
N ASP A 233 21.35 -11.77 -38.45
CA ASP A 233 20.50 -11.28 -37.36
C ASP A 233 19.09 -10.91 -37.83
N ALA A 234 18.96 -10.30 -39.02
CA ALA A 234 17.67 -10.04 -39.65
C ALA A 234 16.95 -11.35 -40.01
N MET A 235 17.66 -12.36 -40.53
CA MET A 235 17.11 -13.69 -40.80
C MET A 235 16.75 -14.45 -39.52
N ASP A 236 17.48 -14.27 -38.42
CA ASP A 236 17.12 -14.82 -37.10
C ASP A 236 15.83 -14.18 -36.56
N MET A 237 15.67 -12.85 -36.69
CA MET A 237 14.40 -12.16 -36.37
C MET A 237 13.24 -12.65 -37.25
N LEU A 238 13.47 -12.80 -38.56
CA LEU A 238 12.47 -13.30 -39.51
C LEU A 238 12.13 -14.79 -39.33
N SER A 239 13.12 -15.61 -38.97
CA SER A 239 12.97 -17.06 -38.81
C SER A 239 12.49 -17.48 -37.42
N GLY A 240 12.60 -16.61 -36.41
CA GLY A 240 11.96 -16.78 -35.09
C GLY A 240 10.43 -16.86 -35.19
N LEU A 241 9.81 -16.23 -36.20
CA LEU A 241 8.37 -16.30 -36.50
C LEU A 241 7.89 -17.67 -37.02
N ARG A 242 8.76 -18.68 -37.08
CA ARG A 242 8.41 -20.05 -37.46
C ARG A 242 7.55 -20.72 -36.37
N LEU A 243 6.25 -20.82 -36.61
CA LEU A 243 5.31 -21.63 -35.82
C LEU A 243 5.74 -23.11 -35.80
N ARG A 244 6.48 -23.55 -34.77
CA ARG A 244 6.82 -24.96 -34.53
C ARG A 244 5.57 -25.72 -34.08
N GLY A 245 4.93 -26.44 -35.00
CA GLY A 245 3.76 -27.30 -34.72
C GLY A 245 2.84 -27.56 -35.92
N TYR A 246 2.97 -26.80 -37.01
CA TYR A 246 2.18 -27.00 -38.23
C TYR A 246 2.81 -28.10 -39.11
N ARG A 247 2.10 -29.21 -39.34
CA ARG A 247 2.54 -30.28 -40.28
C ARG A 247 2.49 -29.76 -41.71
N ARG A 248 3.62 -29.90 -42.42
CA ARG A 248 3.87 -29.48 -43.80
C ARG A 248 2.99 -30.23 -44.82
N SER A 249 2.49 -29.49 -45.81
CA SER A 249 2.19 -30.00 -47.15
C SER A 249 2.87 -29.08 -48.17
N ASN A 250 3.60 -29.65 -49.14
CA ASN A 250 4.48 -28.91 -50.05
C ASN A 250 3.74 -27.96 -51.02
N ALA A 251 2.40 -27.99 -51.04
CA ALA A 251 1.58 -27.02 -51.78
C ALA A 251 1.34 -25.70 -51.00
N SER A 252 1.81 -25.59 -49.76
CA SER A 252 1.51 -24.44 -48.89
C SER A 252 2.57 -23.33 -48.89
N MET A 253 3.65 -23.40 -49.67
CA MET A 253 4.65 -22.30 -49.70
C MET A 253 4.13 -21.07 -50.45
N LEU A 254 3.41 -21.28 -51.57
CA LEU A 254 2.73 -20.22 -52.32
C LEU A 254 1.47 -19.71 -51.58
N ASN A 255 0.74 -20.60 -50.89
CA ASN A 255 -0.39 -20.18 -50.05
C ASN A 255 0.06 -19.52 -48.74
N LEU A 256 1.25 -19.83 -48.19
CA LEU A 256 1.88 -19.02 -47.14
C LEU A 256 2.35 -17.66 -47.69
N LEU A 257 2.92 -17.59 -48.89
CA LEU A 257 3.24 -16.30 -49.50
C LEU A 257 1.98 -15.46 -49.84
N GLY A 258 0.81 -16.07 -50.00
CA GLY A 258 -0.46 -15.35 -50.25
C GLY A 258 -1.30 -15.00 -49.01
N SER A 259 -1.22 -15.79 -47.94
CA SER A 259 -1.99 -15.59 -46.69
C SER A 259 -1.11 -15.16 -45.50
N SER A 260 0.16 -15.56 -45.49
CA SER A 260 1.14 -15.08 -44.52
C SER A 260 1.76 -13.76 -44.96
N SER A 261 1.77 -13.37 -46.25
CA SER A 261 2.23 -12.01 -46.62
C SER A 261 1.35 -10.93 -46.02
N ARG A 262 0.03 -11.12 -45.89
CA ARG A 262 -0.87 -10.14 -45.27
C ARG A 262 -0.71 -9.97 -43.75
N ASN A 263 -0.20 -10.98 -43.04
CA ASN A 263 0.01 -10.92 -41.59
C ASN A 263 1.49 -10.82 -41.18
N LEU A 264 2.42 -11.19 -42.06
CA LEU A 264 3.87 -11.13 -41.84
C LEU A 264 4.45 -9.83 -42.43
N ALA A 265 3.81 -9.24 -43.45
CA ALA A 265 3.99 -7.83 -43.84
C ALA A 265 3.29 -6.84 -42.88
N ARG A 266 2.65 -7.32 -41.80
CA ARG A 266 2.14 -6.47 -40.71
C ARG A 266 3.12 -6.33 -39.53
N LEU A 267 4.09 -7.23 -39.39
CA LEU A 267 5.03 -7.24 -38.26
C LEU A 267 6.42 -6.65 -38.57
N LEU A 268 6.84 -6.61 -39.84
CA LEU A 268 8.18 -6.17 -40.24
C LEU A 268 8.25 -4.86 -41.08
N PRO A 269 7.27 -4.52 -41.93
CA PRO A 269 7.29 -3.27 -42.72
C PRO A 269 6.64 -2.04 -42.08
N GLU A 270 5.72 -2.16 -41.12
CA GLU A 270 5.01 -0.99 -40.53
C GLU A 270 5.79 -0.27 -39.42
N LEU A 271 7.05 -0.66 -39.19
CA LEU A 271 8.00 0.15 -38.42
C LEU A 271 8.70 1.21 -39.31
N LEU A 272 8.57 1.10 -40.64
CA LEU A 272 9.40 1.83 -41.62
C LEU A 272 8.66 2.31 -42.89
N LEU A 273 7.35 2.07 -43.08
CA LEU A 273 6.61 2.51 -44.28
C LEU A 273 5.26 3.18 -43.96
N PRO A 274 4.91 4.31 -44.60
CA PRO A 274 3.66 5.04 -44.38
C PRO A 274 2.45 4.35 -45.04
N LEU A 275 1.34 4.23 -44.31
CA LEU A 275 0.04 3.80 -44.84
C LEU A 275 -0.70 4.99 -45.51
N PRO A 276 -1.44 4.78 -46.63
CA PRO A 276 -2.18 5.83 -47.30
C PRO A 276 -3.50 6.19 -46.60
N ASP A 277 -3.75 7.50 -46.49
CA ASP A 277 -5.00 8.11 -46.01
C ASP A 277 -6.23 7.56 -46.77
N ARG A 278 -7.19 6.98 -46.05
CA ARG A 278 -8.52 6.64 -46.60
C ARG A 278 -9.61 7.38 -45.85
N ARG A 279 -10.13 8.44 -46.47
CA ARG A 279 -11.37 9.11 -46.06
C ARG A 279 -12.59 8.38 -46.63
N GLU A 280 -13.48 7.92 -45.77
CA GLU A 280 -14.83 7.47 -46.15
C GLU A 280 -15.69 8.70 -46.54
N PRO A 281 -16.46 8.62 -47.64
CA PRO A 281 -17.28 9.72 -48.12
C PRO A 281 -18.65 9.67 -47.44
N ASN A 282 -18.74 10.03 -46.16
CA ASN A 282 -19.97 10.48 -45.48
C ASN A 282 -19.61 10.93 -44.06
N GLY A 283 -19.69 12.25 -43.80
CA GLY A 283 -19.14 12.95 -42.63
C GLY A 283 -19.78 12.67 -41.26
N ASN A 284 -20.02 11.40 -40.92
CA ASN A 284 -20.29 10.98 -39.55
C ASN A 284 -18.96 10.50 -38.91
N LEU A 285 -18.40 11.28 -37.98
CA LEU A 285 -17.25 10.85 -37.17
C LEU A 285 -17.69 9.70 -36.24
N ARG A 286 -17.48 8.46 -36.70
CA ARG A 286 -17.21 7.33 -35.82
C ARG A 286 -15.72 7.03 -35.97
N ILE A 287 -14.94 7.32 -34.94
CA ILE A 287 -13.55 6.85 -34.85
C ILE A 287 -13.65 5.32 -34.80
N GLY A 288 -13.33 4.65 -35.90
CA GLY A 288 -13.30 3.19 -35.95
C GLY A 288 -12.17 2.67 -35.06
N ARG A 289 -12.38 1.54 -34.37
CA ARG A 289 -11.31 0.86 -33.63
C ARG A 289 -10.14 0.56 -34.59
N PRO A 290 -8.88 0.78 -34.21
CA PRO A 290 -7.74 0.49 -35.06
C PRO A 290 -7.75 -0.96 -35.57
N GLU A 291 -7.41 -1.19 -36.84
CA GLU A 291 -7.38 -2.54 -37.43
C GLU A 291 -6.30 -3.45 -36.80
N LEU A 292 -5.26 -2.86 -36.19
CA LEU A 292 -4.15 -3.58 -35.57
C LEU A 292 -4.14 -3.33 -34.05
N GLN A 293 -4.41 -4.38 -33.29
CA GLN A 293 -4.37 -4.38 -31.83
C GLN A 293 -3.32 -5.37 -31.36
N ILE A 294 -2.50 -4.94 -30.41
CA ILE A 294 -1.50 -5.76 -29.76
C ILE A 294 -1.96 -6.01 -28.33
N GLN A 295 -1.96 -7.28 -27.92
CA GLN A 295 -2.37 -7.67 -26.58
C GLN A 295 -1.21 -7.58 -25.60
N GLN A 296 -1.27 -6.64 -24.66
CA GLN A 296 -0.40 -6.65 -23.48
C GLN A 296 -1.01 -7.55 -22.41
N ILE A 297 -0.27 -8.58 -22.02
CA ILE A 297 -0.70 -9.55 -21.00
C ILE A 297 0.01 -9.27 -19.69
N THR A 298 -0.76 -9.17 -18.61
CA THR A 298 -0.26 -8.90 -17.27
C THR A 298 -0.84 -9.88 -16.25
N LEU A 299 -0.01 -10.19 -15.24
CA LEU A 299 -0.45 -10.92 -14.06
C LEU A 299 -0.83 -9.90 -12.98
N LYS A 300 -2.14 -9.75 -12.79
CA LYS A 300 -2.72 -9.00 -11.68
C LYS A 300 -2.81 -9.92 -10.46
N GLN A 301 -2.20 -9.52 -9.35
CA GLN A 301 -2.23 -10.31 -8.12
C GLN A 301 -2.04 -9.43 -6.89
N PHE A 302 -2.60 -9.84 -5.76
CA PHE A 302 -2.49 -9.12 -4.49
C PHE A 302 -2.26 -10.10 -3.35
N HIS A 303 -1.40 -9.71 -2.40
CA HIS A 303 -1.07 -10.54 -1.25
C HIS A 303 -2.30 -10.83 -0.40
N ASP A 304 -2.32 -11.97 0.23
CA ASP A 304 -3.26 -12.27 1.29
C ASP A 304 -2.75 -11.69 2.62
N THR A 305 -3.65 -11.02 3.35
CA THR A 305 -3.29 -10.30 4.57
C THR A 305 -2.95 -11.25 5.73
N GLU A 306 -3.61 -12.40 5.79
CA GLU A 306 -3.45 -13.39 6.86
C GLU A 306 -2.32 -14.38 6.57
N SER A 307 -1.94 -14.50 5.30
CA SER A 307 -0.83 -15.37 4.89
C SER A 307 0.02 -14.70 3.81
N PRO A 308 1.08 -13.98 4.22
CA PRO A 308 2.00 -13.26 3.34
C PRO A 308 2.45 -13.98 2.06
N ASN A 309 2.65 -15.30 2.11
CA ASN A 309 3.15 -16.08 0.98
C ASN A 309 2.09 -16.41 -0.07
N ASN A 310 0.83 -16.08 0.20
CA ASN A 310 -0.30 -16.40 -0.66
C ASN A 310 -0.90 -15.15 -1.30
N ALA A 311 -1.68 -15.36 -2.36
CA ALA A 311 -2.48 -14.33 -2.99
C ALA A 311 -3.96 -14.46 -2.59
N CYS A 312 -4.62 -13.34 -2.31
CA CYS A 312 -6.08 -13.28 -2.11
C CYS A 312 -6.84 -13.21 -3.45
N TYR A 313 -6.17 -12.72 -4.50
CA TYR A 313 -6.71 -12.61 -5.86
C TYR A 313 -5.58 -12.75 -6.88
N GLN A 314 -5.83 -13.48 -7.97
CA GLN A 314 -4.97 -13.51 -9.15
C GLN A 314 -5.79 -13.49 -10.43
N ALA A 315 -5.31 -12.79 -11.46
CA ALA A 315 -5.92 -12.76 -12.77
C ALA A 315 -4.89 -12.53 -13.88
N LEU A 316 -5.13 -13.13 -15.05
CA LEU A 316 -4.50 -12.70 -16.28
C LEU A 316 -5.37 -11.65 -16.95
N VAL A 317 -4.80 -10.47 -17.19
CA VAL A 317 -5.48 -9.36 -17.85
C VAL A 317 -4.82 -9.13 -19.20
N ALA A 318 -5.64 -9.05 -20.25
CA ALA A 318 -5.23 -8.62 -21.57
C ALA A 318 -5.69 -7.19 -21.79
N SER A 319 -4.75 -6.29 -22.07
CA SER A 319 -5.06 -4.92 -22.45
C SER A 319 -4.72 -4.72 -23.91
N SER A 320 -5.72 -4.30 -24.69
CA SER A 320 -5.55 -4.09 -26.13
C SER A 320 -4.96 -2.71 -26.39
N MET A 321 -3.75 -2.68 -26.92
CA MET A 321 -3.08 -1.45 -27.37
C MET A 321 -3.15 -1.39 -28.90
N GLY A 322 -3.88 -0.41 -29.42
CA GLY A 322 -3.98 -0.14 -30.86
C GLY A 322 -3.00 0.95 -31.28
N PHE A 323 -2.51 0.85 -32.52
CA PHE A 323 -1.82 1.96 -33.18
C PHE A 323 -2.87 2.73 -34.00
N ASP A 324 -3.17 3.96 -33.60
CA ASP A 324 -4.06 4.83 -34.36
C ASP A 324 -3.32 5.37 -35.60
N ARG A 325 -2.08 5.84 -35.40
CA ARG A 325 -1.25 6.38 -36.48
C ARG A 325 0.25 6.20 -36.21
N LEU A 326 1.01 5.80 -37.22
CA LEU A 326 2.47 5.93 -37.22
C LEU A 326 2.84 7.27 -37.84
N ASN A 327 3.40 8.16 -37.02
CA ASN A 327 3.86 9.46 -37.48
C ASN A 327 5.20 9.32 -38.19
N ARG A 328 6.18 8.69 -37.52
CA ARG A 328 7.57 8.56 -38.00
C ARG A 328 8.23 7.33 -37.38
N GLY A 329 9.29 6.84 -38.01
CA GLY A 329 10.18 5.83 -37.42
C GLY A 329 11.43 5.62 -38.26
N ALA A 330 12.53 5.24 -37.63
CA ALA A 330 13.78 4.88 -38.31
C ALA A 330 14.66 3.99 -37.44
N LEU A 331 15.67 3.38 -38.05
CA LEU A 331 16.76 2.73 -37.32
C LEU A 331 17.59 3.79 -36.57
N MET A 332 18.24 3.37 -35.49
CA MET A 332 19.14 4.21 -34.69
C MET A 332 20.59 3.82 -34.96
N GLY A 333 21.45 4.83 -35.13
CA GLY A 333 22.89 4.60 -35.34
C GLY A 333 23.25 4.24 -36.79
N ASP A 334 22.60 4.88 -37.77
CA ASP A 334 22.77 4.60 -39.21
C ASP A 334 24.22 4.44 -39.65
N VAL A 335 25.11 5.31 -39.17
CA VAL A 335 26.53 5.28 -39.53
C VAL A 335 27.21 4.00 -39.02
N ASP A 336 26.85 3.55 -37.82
CA ASP A 336 27.40 2.34 -37.20
C ASP A 336 26.77 1.06 -37.78
N LEU A 337 25.49 1.13 -38.15
CA LEU A 337 24.82 0.07 -38.92
C LEU A 337 25.43 -0.10 -40.32
N LEU A 338 25.73 0.99 -41.02
CA LEU A 338 26.43 0.96 -42.32
C LEU A 338 27.85 0.37 -42.19
N ARG A 339 28.48 0.52 -41.02
CA ARG A 339 29.78 -0.10 -40.68
C ARG A 339 29.64 -1.54 -40.24
N GLY A 340 28.43 -2.06 -40.10
CA GLY A 340 28.20 -3.43 -39.70
C GLY A 340 28.15 -3.71 -38.23
N ASP A 341 28.08 -2.69 -37.39
CA ASP A 341 27.78 -2.89 -35.98
C ASP A 341 26.25 -2.95 -35.83
N PRO A 342 25.65 -4.15 -35.65
CA PRO A 342 24.20 -4.29 -35.49
C PRO A 342 23.67 -3.54 -34.26
N SER A 343 24.52 -3.14 -33.31
CA SER A 343 24.10 -2.36 -32.15
C SER A 343 23.86 -0.88 -32.42
N GLY A 344 24.19 -0.39 -33.63
CA GLY A 344 24.08 1.04 -33.95
C GLY A 344 24.97 1.94 -33.08
N GLY A 345 26.04 1.38 -32.50
CA GLY A 345 26.94 2.08 -31.58
C GLY A 345 26.36 2.29 -30.18
N PHE A 346 25.27 1.61 -29.81
CA PHE A 346 24.67 1.72 -28.47
C PHE A 346 25.13 0.60 -27.54
N SER A 347 25.28 0.93 -26.27
CA SER A 347 25.51 -0.03 -25.19
C SER A 347 24.57 0.26 -24.02
N LEU A 348 23.92 -0.78 -23.51
CA LEU A 348 23.07 -0.71 -22.32
C LEU A 348 23.87 -1.22 -21.13
N ARG A 349 23.92 -0.43 -20.05
CA ARG A 349 24.53 -0.81 -18.77
C ARG A 349 23.43 -1.06 -17.76
N ILE A 350 23.38 -2.25 -17.15
CA ILE A 350 22.39 -2.61 -16.12
C ILE A 350 23.13 -3.03 -14.86
N HIS A 351 22.87 -2.35 -13.74
CA HIS A 351 23.48 -2.64 -12.45
C HIS A 351 22.83 -3.85 -11.78
N ARG A 352 23.64 -4.83 -11.35
CA ARG A 352 23.16 -6.08 -10.73
C ARG A 352 22.80 -5.89 -9.26
N TYR A 353 21.60 -5.39 -9.00
CA TYR A 353 21.03 -5.37 -7.65
C TYR A 353 20.28 -6.68 -7.35
N PRO A 354 20.55 -7.37 -6.23
CA PRO A 354 19.91 -8.65 -5.90
C PRO A 354 18.38 -8.63 -5.88
N GLY A 355 17.78 -7.47 -5.56
CA GLY A 355 16.33 -7.30 -5.56
C GLY A 355 15.69 -7.13 -6.96
N GLN A 356 16.47 -6.79 -7.98
CA GLN A 356 16.03 -6.50 -9.36
C GLN A 356 16.72 -7.45 -10.38
N PRO A 357 16.37 -8.75 -10.43
CA PRO A 357 17.09 -9.73 -11.26
C PRO A 357 16.70 -9.67 -12.75
N ILE A 358 16.75 -8.50 -13.38
CA ILE A 358 16.18 -8.25 -14.72
C ILE A 358 16.87 -9.11 -15.79
N VAL A 359 18.21 -9.06 -15.83
CA VAL A 359 19.05 -9.78 -16.80
C VAL A 359 18.91 -11.29 -16.61
N GLU A 360 18.99 -11.77 -15.36
CA GLU A 360 18.95 -13.19 -15.02
C GLU A 360 17.57 -13.81 -15.26
N SER A 361 16.49 -13.06 -14.98
CA SER A 361 15.12 -13.55 -15.11
C SER A 361 14.71 -13.71 -16.57
N LEU A 362 15.07 -12.74 -17.41
CA LEU A 362 14.76 -12.77 -18.84
C LEU A 362 15.84 -13.50 -19.66
N GLY A 363 16.99 -13.81 -19.07
CA GLY A 363 18.10 -14.48 -19.74
C GLY A 363 18.72 -13.63 -20.84
N MET A 364 18.79 -12.30 -20.66
CA MET A 364 19.37 -11.39 -21.64
C MET A 364 20.87 -11.66 -21.81
N GLN A 365 21.36 -11.56 -23.05
CA GLN A 365 22.75 -11.86 -23.38
C GLN A 365 23.66 -10.71 -22.96
N VAL A 366 24.54 -10.98 -22.00
CA VAL A 366 25.57 -10.04 -21.54
C VAL A 366 26.79 -10.14 -22.43
N THR A 367 27.28 -9.00 -22.94
CA THR A 367 28.49 -8.91 -23.76
C THR A 367 29.74 -8.93 -22.89
N ARG A 368 29.73 -8.17 -21.79
CA ARG A 368 30.80 -8.14 -20.78
C ARG A 368 30.24 -7.69 -19.44
N VAL A 369 30.96 -7.99 -18.36
CA VAL A 369 30.66 -7.51 -17.01
C VAL A 369 31.75 -6.55 -16.60
N GLU A 370 31.36 -5.35 -16.18
CA GLU A 370 32.27 -4.34 -15.64
C GLU A 370 32.20 -4.35 -14.10
N GLN A 371 33.32 -4.04 -13.43
CA GLN A 371 33.28 -3.74 -12.00
C GLN A 371 32.71 -2.34 -11.83
N GLY A 372 31.47 -2.26 -11.33
CA GLY A 372 30.90 -0.99 -10.87
C GLY A 372 31.42 -0.62 -9.47
N GLU A 373 31.17 0.61 -9.06
CA GLU A 373 31.61 1.13 -7.75
C GLU A 373 31.02 0.33 -6.57
N GLU A 374 29.76 -0.09 -6.67
CA GLU A 374 29.05 -0.84 -5.61
C GLU A 374 28.66 -2.27 -6.03
N VAL A 375 28.17 -2.45 -7.26
CA VAL A 375 27.69 -3.72 -7.78
C VAL A 375 28.24 -3.96 -9.19
N PRO A 376 28.39 -5.24 -9.62
CA PRO A 376 28.75 -5.54 -11.00
C PRO A 376 27.75 -4.93 -11.99
N VAL A 377 28.24 -4.48 -13.14
CA VAL A 377 27.43 -3.86 -14.20
C VAL A 377 27.46 -4.75 -15.43
N ASP A 378 26.29 -5.19 -15.87
CA ASP A 378 26.12 -5.90 -17.12
C ASP A 378 26.09 -4.93 -18.29
N VAL A 379 26.96 -5.16 -19.27
CA VAL A 379 26.93 -4.43 -20.54
C VAL A 379 26.32 -5.31 -21.61
N LEU A 380 25.25 -4.81 -22.22
CA LEU A 380 24.49 -5.48 -23.27
C LEU A 380 24.56 -4.66 -24.56
N LYS A 381 24.68 -5.36 -25.70
CA LYS A 381 24.59 -4.74 -27.03
C LYS A 381 23.24 -5.06 -27.68
N PRO A 382 22.47 -4.04 -28.12
CA PRO A 382 21.25 -4.26 -28.88
C PRO A 382 21.53 -4.77 -30.30
N THR A 383 20.47 -5.21 -30.97
CA THR A 383 20.48 -5.64 -32.37
C THR A 383 19.42 -4.86 -33.13
N LEU A 384 19.85 -4.07 -34.11
CA LEU A 384 19.03 -3.19 -34.95
C LEU A 384 18.12 -2.28 -34.12
N PRO A 385 18.66 -1.42 -33.24
CA PRO A 385 17.84 -0.52 -32.45
C PRO A 385 17.10 0.47 -33.38
N PHE A 386 15.89 0.86 -32.98
CA PHE A 386 15.02 1.73 -33.79
C PHE A 386 14.21 2.68 -32.89
N TRP A 387 13.62 3.69 -33.50
CA TRP A 387 12.66 4.57 -32.84
C TRP A 387 11.37 4.70 -33.65
N THR A 388 10.28 4.95 -32.96
CA THR A 388 8.96 5.22 -33.53
C THR A 388 8.29 6.37 -32.82
N ASP A 389 7.50 7.15 -33.55
CA ASP A 389 6.59 8.18 -33.07
C ASP A 389 5.20 7.77 -33.53
N VAL A 390 4.32 7.48 -32.57
CA VAL A 390 3.02 6.84 -32.79
C VAL A 390 1.93 7.47 -31.94
N ASP A 391 0.72 7.54 -32.50
CA ASP A 391 -0.50 7.78 -31.75
C ASP A 391 -1.06 6.41 -31.32
N LEU A 392 -1.21 6.20 -30.02
CA LEU A 392 -1.67 4.94 -29.43
C LEU A 392 -3.08 5.08 -28.88
N PHE A 393 -3.83 4.00 -29.00
CA PHE A 393 -5.14 3.81 -28.41
C PHE A 393 -5.07 2.69 -27.38
N TYR A 394 -5.73 2.85 -26.24
CA TYR A 394 -5.73 1.85 -25.18
C TYR A 394 -7.15 1.55 -24.74
N ASP A 395 -7.61 0.32 -24.97
CA ASP A 395 -8.96 -0.12 -24.58
C ASP A 395 -9.02 -0.54 -23.10
N ALA A 396 -10.23 -0.77 -22.59
CA ALA A 396 -10.43 -1.36 -21.28
C ALA A 396 -9.74 -2.74 -21.18
N GLY A 397 -9.24 -3.08 -19.98
CA GLY A 397 -8.59 -4.35 -19.76
C GLY A 397 -9.62 -5.49 -19.80
N ARG A 398 -9.34 -6.56 -20.55
CA ARG A 398 -10.15 -7.78 -20.53
C ARG A 398 -9.51 -8.82 -19.61
N VAL A 399 -10.24 -9.24 -18.58
CA VAL A 399 -9.82 -10.39 -17.76
C VAL A 399 -9.95 -11.67 -18.59
N ILE A 400 -8.85 -12.40 -18.78
CA ILE A 400 -8.82 -13.70 -19.47
C ILE A 400 -9.29 -14.80 -18.52
N CYS A 401 -8.70 -14.82 -17.33
CA CYS A 401 -9.05 -15.75 -16.29
C CYS A 401 -8.72 -15.15 -14.93
N SER A 402 -9.46 -15.58 -13.92
CA SER A 402 -9.29 -15.13 -12.55
C SER A 402 -9.35 -16.31 -11.59
N ARG A 403 -8.79 -16.15 -10.40
CA ARG A 403 -9.03 -17.04 -9.27
C ARG A 403 -8.93 -16.30 -7.96
N THR A 404 -9.72 -16.77 -7.01
CA THR A 404 -9.64 -16.43 -5.60
C THR A 404 -9.58 -17.72 -4.79
N PRO A 405 -9.12 -17.67 -3.53
CA PRO A 405 -9.39 -18.76 -2.59
C PRO A 405 -10.91 -19.07 -2.60
N LYS A 406 -11.29 -20.35 -2.61
CA LYS A 406 -12.69 -20.81 -2.55
C LYS A 406 -12.85 -21.85 -1.45
N ASP A 407 -14.00 -21.80 -0.77
CA ASP A 407 -14.43 -22.70 0.30
C ASP A 407 -14.64 -24.16 -0.16
N ASP A 408 -14.60 -25.07 0.82
CA ASP A 408 -14.40 -26.54 0.84
C ASP A 408 -15.06 -27.49 -0.21
N GLU A 409 -15.85 -27.03 -1.20
CA GLU A 409 -16.57 -27.96 -2.10
C GLU A 409 -15.79 -28.45 -3.32
N PHE A 410 -14.63 -27.86 -3.66
CA PHE A 410 -13.83 -28.26 -4.82
C PHE A 410 -12.33 -28.32 -4.49
N PRO A 411 -11.59 -29.37 -4.91
CA PRO A 411 -10.17 -29.46 -4.63
C PRO A 411 -9.38 -28.44 -5.48
N ALA A 412 -8.62 -27.58 -4.81
CA ALA A 412 -7.75 -26.51 -5.31
C ALA A 412 -8.45 -25.28 -5.92
N ALA A 413 -7.87 -24.09 -5.67
CA ALA A 413 -8.30 -22.81 -6.24
C ALA A 413 -8.17 -22.81 -7.78
N THR A 414 -9.23 -23.26 -8.44
CA THR A 414 -9.27 -23.43 -9.90
C THR A 414 -9.39 -22.08 -10.59
N TRP A 415 -8.67 -21.93 -11.70
CA TRP A 415 -8.80 -20.79 -12.60
C TRP A 415 -10.17 -20.80 -13.27
N ARG A 416 -10.94 -19.72 -13.09
CA ARG A 416 -12.18 -19.43 -13.82
C ARG A 416 -11.82 -18.86 -15.17
N ASP A 417 -12.31 -19.46 -16.25
CA ASP A 417 -12.22 -18.89 -17.59
C ASP A 417 -13.26 -17.78 -17.71
N GLU A 418 -12.80 -16.53 -17.87
CA GLU A 418 -13.67 -15.35 -17.96
C GLU A 418 -14.00 -15.02 -19.43
N GLN A 419 -13.57 -15.86 -20.37
CA GLN A 419 -13.79 -15.70 -21.80
C GLN A 419 -14.98 -16.49 -22.33
N GLU A 420 -15.53 -17.44 -21.57
CA GLU A 420 -16.71 -18.21 -21.97
C GLU A 420 -18.00 -17.48 -21.57
N PRO A 421 -19.03 -17.43 -22.44
CA PRO A 421 -20.34 -16.90 -22.03
C PRO A 421 -20.88 -17.75 -20.88
N SER A 422 -21.36 -17.09 -19.83
CA SER A 422 -21.92 -17.76 -18.65
C SER A 422 -22.95 -18.82 -19.04
N ALA A 423 -22.93 -19.98 -18.40
CA ALA A 423 -23.80 -21.14 -18.68
C ALA A 423 -25.32 -20.83 -18.69
N SER A 424 -25.74 -19.66 -18.21
CA SER A 424 -27.11 -19.12 -18.33
C SER A 424 -27.52 -18.76 -19.76
N GLU A 425 -26.59 -18.66 -20.73
CA GLU A 425 -26.91 -18.35 -22.13
C GLU A 425 -27.12 -19.59 -23.02
N GLN A 426 -26.67 -20.77 -22.59
CA GLN A 426 -26.76 -21.99 -23.39
C GLN A 426 -28.15 -22.63 -23.41
N THR A 427 -29.08 -22.21 -22.56
CA THR A 427 -30.45 -22.75 -22.51
C THR A 427 -31.37 -22.20 -23.60
N ASN A 428 -30.99 -21.15 -24.34
CA ASN A 428 -31.84 -20.57 -25.40
C ASN A 428 -31.46 -20.93 -26.84
N THR A 429 -30.51 -21.84 -27.05
CA THR A 429 -30.15 -22.34 -28.40
C THR A 429 -30.30 -23.84 -28.57
N ALA A 430 -31.17 -24.48 -27.79
CA ALA A 430 -31.57 -25.88 -28.01
C ALA A 430 -32.79 -25.94 -28.95
N ASN A 431 -32.59 -25.69 -30.24
CA ASN A 431 -33.49 -26.17 -31.30
C ASN A 431 -32.79 -26.16 -32.66
N ARG A 432 -31.95 -27.18 -32.91
CA ARG A 432 -31.68 -27.67 -34.26
C ARG A 432 -31.29 -29.15 -34.21
N PRO A 433 -31.87 -30.02 -35.06
CA PRO A 433 -31.83 -31.45 -34.87
C PRO A 433 -30.49 -32.06 -35.30
N ALA A 434 -30.07 -33.05 -34.51
CA ALA A 434 -28.92 -33.89 -34.74
C ALA A 434 -28.97 -34.58 -36.11
N GLN A 435 -27.86 -34.53 -36.84
CA GLN A 435 -27.54 -35.53 -37.86
C GLN A 435 -26.35 -36.36 -37.40
N LEU A 436 -26.68 -37.64 -37.19
CA LEU A 436 -25.81 -38.77 -36.95
C LEU A 436 -24.75 -38.88 -38.07
N GLU A 437 -23.47 -38.90 -37.71
CA GLU A 437 -22.49 -39.69 -38.44
C GLU A 437 -21.63 -40.49 -37.46
N SER A 438 -21.64 -41.80 -37.68
CA SER A 438 -21.10 -42.84 -36.83
C SER A 438 -19.71 -43.28 -37.28
N THR A 439 -18.93 -43.72 -36.27
CA THR A 439 -17.87 -44.75 -36.28
C THR A 439 -16.48 -44.42 -36.86
N PRO A 440 -15.39 -45.14 -36.47
CA PRO A 440 -15.17 -46.03 -35.29
C PRO A 440 -13.82 -45.83 -34.53
N ALA A 441 -13.72 -46.41 -33.32
CA ALA A 441 -12.48 -46.70 -32.58
C ALA A 441 -11.72 -47.90 -33.25
N ALA A 442 -10.43 -48.23 -33.11
CA ALA A 442 -9.25 -47.91 -32.27
C ALA A 442 -8.01 -48.40 -33.11
N PRO A 443 -6.83 -48.84 -32.58
CA PRO A 443 -6.00 -48.47 -31.42
C PRO A 443 -4.53 -48.17 -31.83
N GLY A 444 -3.69 -47.68 -30.90
CA GLY A 444 -2.24 -47.63 -31.16
C GLY A 444 -1.44 -46.89 -30.09
N GLN A 445 -1.11 -47.58 -29.00
CA GLN A 445 -0.11 -47.16 -28.02
C GLN A 445 1.26 -46.95 -28.69
N ARG A 446 1.87 -45.77 -28.49
CA ARG A 446 3.33 -45.61 -28.50
C ARG A 446 3.75 -44.69 -27.35
N GLN A 447 4.57 -45.31 -26.50
CA GLN A 447 5.28 -44.85 -25.32
C GLN A 447 5.71 -43.37 -25.33
N GLN A 448 5.31 -42.65 -24.27
CA GLN A 448 5.91 -41.39 -23.83
C GLN A 448 7.28 -41.66 -23.19
N PRO A 449 8.32 -40.85 -23.41
CA PRO A 449 9.49 -40.81 -22.53
C PRO A 449 9.14 -40.04 -21.25
N GLU A 450 9.58 -40.60 -20.13
CA GLU A 450 9.32 -40.20 -18.76
C GLU A 450 9.68 -38.73 -18.46
N SER A 451 8.72 -38.02 -17.87
CA SER A 451 8.91 -36.73 -17.20
C SER A 451 9.78 -36.92 -15.95
N PRO A 452 10.75 -36.03 -15.65
CA PRO A 452 11.51 -36.12 -14.42
C PRO A 452 10.59 -35.94 -13.20
N THR A 453 10.82 -36.79 -12.21
CA THR A 453 10.01 -37.05 -11.03
C THR A 453 9.73 -35.79 -10.19
N ALA A 454 8.45 -35.61 -9.89
CA ALA A 454 7.91 -34.60 -8.99
C ALA A 454 8.14 -34.96 -7.51
N GLU A 455 9.41 -35.12 -7.11
CA GLU A 455 9.78 -35.37 -5.71
C GLU A 455 10.66 -34.23 -5.17
N SER A 456 10.01 -33.14 -4.77
CA SER A 456 10.49 -32.23 -3.68
C SER A 456 9.47 -31.14 -3.30
N CYS A 457 8.20 -31.27 -3.67
CA CYS A 457 7.16 -30.39 -3.12
C CYS A 457 6.78 -30.89 -1.73
N HIS A 458 7.41 -30.33 -0.71
CA HIS A 458 6.92 -30.40 0.67
C HIS A 458 5.45 -29.93 0.68
N ARG A 459 4.55 -30.90 0.82
CA ARG A 459 3.13 -30.69 1.09
C ARG A 459 3.01 -30.09 2.48
N ASN A 460 2.75 -28.79 2.54
CA ASN A 460 2.00 -28.10 3.62
C ASN A 460 1.85 -26.60 3.28
N ALA A 461 0.82 -26.24 2.49
CA ALA A 461 0.18 -24.91 2.49
C ALA A 461 -1.09 -24.95 1.62
N GLN A 462 -2.28 -24.86 2.23
CA GLN A 462 -3.59 -24.90 1.55
C GLN A 462 -3.99 -23.54 0.93
N GLY A 463 -3.10 -22.86 0.18
CA GLY A 463 -3.33 -21.51 -0.37
C GLY A 463 -2.88 -21.33 -1.82
N ILE A 464 -3.36 -20.26 -2.48
CA ILE A 464 -2.85 -19.83 -3.79
C ILE A 464 -1.49 -19.16 -3.58
N PRO A 465 -0.38 -19.67 -4.10
CA PRO A 465 0.93 -19.06 -3.91
C PRO A 465 1.01 -17.71 -4.63
N TYR A 466 1.58 -16.72 -3.94
CA TYR A 466 1.89 -15.44 -4.57
C TYR A 466 3.07 -15.60 -5.55
N ASN A 467 2.96 -15.02 -6.75
CA ASN A 467 3.99 -15.18 -7.77
C ASN A 467 5.14 -14.20 -7.54
N THR A 468 6.31 -14.74 -7.23
CA THR A 468 7.53 -13.97 -6.89
C THR A 468 8.56 -13.92 -8.02
N ALA A 469 8.22 -14.36 -9.24
CA ALA A 469 9.18 -14.53 -10.35
C ALA A 469 9.89 -13.24 -10.81
N ARG A 470 9.43 -12.06 -10.39
CA ARG A 470 10.02 -10.74 -10.70
C ARG A 470 11.12 -10.29 -9.74
N GLY A 471 11.39 -11.05 -8.67
CA GLY A 471 12.32 -10.64 -7.62
C GLY A 471 11.71 -9.68 -6.59
N ALA A 472 12.45 -9.46 -5.49
CA ALA A 472 11.93 -8.84 -4.27
C ALA A 472 11.71 -7.31 -4.37
N ALA A 473 12.43 -6.61 -5.24
CA ALA A 473 12.35 -5.14 -5.30
C ALA A 473 11.09 -4.61 -6.01
N THR A 474 10.35 -5.47 -6.71
CA THR A 474 9.10 -5.12 -7.41
C THR A 474 7.85 -5.52 -6.62
N GLN A 475 8.05 -6.14 -5.45
CA GLN A 475 6.99 -6.70 -4.62
C GLN A 475 6.66 -5.81 -3.42
N PRO A 476 5.39 -5.79 -2.99
CA PRO A 476 5.01 -5.31 -1.66
C PRO A 476 5.77 -6.06 -0.57
N ILE A 477 5.89 -5.42 0.59
CA ILE A 477 6.47 -6.03 1.80
C ILE A 477 5.31 -6.43 2.71
N THR A 478 5.32 -7.64 3.23
CA THR A 478 4.23 -8.19 4.04
C THR A 478 4.59 -8.16 5.52
N GLY A 479 3.59 -8.07 6.41
CA GLY A 479 3.80 -8.10 7.86
C GLY A 479 4.03 -9.52 8.43
N PRO A 480 4.05 -9.72 9.76
CA PRO A 480 4.00 -8.71 10.82
C PRO A 480 5.12 -7.66 10.71
N PHE A 481 4.89 -6.47 11.25
CA PHE A 481 5.86 -5.37 11.24
C PHE A 481 6.25 -4.95 12.65
N HIS A 482 7.49 -4.50 12.80
CA HIS A 482 8.02 -3.99 14.06
C HIS A 482 8.68 -2.64 13.85
N PHE A 483 8.40 -1.72 14.77
CA PHE A 483 8.83 -0.33 14.76
C PHE A 483 9.50 -0.05 16.11
N PRO A 484 10.80 -0.32 16.26
CA PRO A 484 11.50 -0.14 17.53
C PRO A 484 11.67 1.34 17.92
N ASP A 485 11.64 2.25 16.95
CA ASP A 485 11.77 3.69 17.16
C ASP A 485 10.77 4.43 16.27
N LEU A 486 9.70 4.93 16.86
CA LEU A 486 8.64 5.63 16.17
C LEU A 486 8.37 6.95 16.88
N THR A 487 8.29 8.05 16.15
CA THR A 487 7.74 9.30 16.66
C THR A 487 6.40 9.54 15.98
N ILE A 488 5.33 9.63 16.77
CA ILE A 488 3.99 9.97 16.29
C ILE A 488 3.64 11.34 16.84
N GLN A 489 3.36 12.29 15.96
CA GLN A 489 2.72 13.56 16.31
C GLN A 489 1.24 13.45 15.98
N VAL A 490 0.37 13.85 16.90
CA VAL A 490 -1.08 13.78 16.75
C VAL A 490 -1.63 15.20 16.84
N TYR A 491 -2.37 15.58 15.81
CA TYR A 491 -3.06 16.85 15.71
C TYR A 491 -4.58 16.57 15.69
N PRO A 492 -5.27 16.67 16.83
CA PRO A 492 -6.72 16.52 16.88
C PRO A 492 -7.43 17.68 16.19
N LEU A 493 -8.19 17.37 15.14
CA LEU A 493 -8.91 18.33 14.31
C LEU A 493 -10.41 18.16 14.53
N LEU A 494 -11.08 19.24 14.96
CA LEU A 494 -12.53 19.22 15.17
C LEU A 494 -13.26 19.03 13.82
N ALA A 495 -14.28 18.18 13.81
CA ALA A 495 -15.08 17.88 12.64
C ALA A 495 -16.58 17.96 12.93
N GLU A 496 -17.37 18.13 11.88
CA GLU A 496 -18.82 18.06 11.95
C GLU A 496 -19.28 16.60 12.04
N ARG A 497 -19.80 16.21 13.20
CA ARG A 497 -20.20 14.84 13.52
C ARG A 497 -21.07 14.20 12.43
N LYS A 498 -22.10 14.91 11.95
CA LYS A 498 -23.00 14.40 10.90
C LYS A 498 -22.26 14.03 9.61
N GLN A 499 -21.29 14.84 9.18
CA GLN A 499 -20.52 14.54 7.98
C GLN A 499 -19.61 13.32 8.17
N LEU A 500 -19.05 13.13 9.36
CA LEU A 500 -18.31 11.92 9.72
C LEU A 500 -19.21 10.67 9.77
N GLU A 501 -20.45 10.80 10.26
CA GLU A 501 -21.44 9.70 10.26
C GLU A 501 -21.84 9.32 8.83
N ASP A 502 -22.05 10.31 7.96
CA ASP A 502 -22.34 10.12 6.53
C ASP A 502 -21.16 9.48 5.80
N LEU A 503 -19.92 9.85 6.15
CA LEU A 503 -18.71 9.20 5.64
C LEU A 503 -18.63 7.75 6.10
N LEU A 504 -18.75 7.48 7.40
CA LEU A 504 -18.66 6.13 7.98
C LEU A 504 -19.74 5.21 7.40
N THR A 505 -20.94 5.75 7.22
CA THR A 505 -22.06 5.04 6.61
C THR A 505 -21.74 4.61 5.19
N ARG A 506 -21.28 5.54 4.34
CA ARG A 506 -20.96 5.23 2.94
C ARG A 506 -19.71 4.36 2.79
N TYR A 507 -18.71 4.58 3.65
CA TYR A 507 -17.40 3.93 3.55
C TYR A 507 -17.41 2.50 4.10
N LEU A 508 -18.17 2.23 5.18
CA LEU A 508 -18.20 0.91 5.85
C LEU A 508 -19.62 0.36 6.07
N ASN A 509 -20.53 1.09 6.74
CA ASN A 509 -21.78 0.47 7.22
C ASN A 509 -22.74 0.05 6.10
N GLN A 510 -22.96 0.88 5.08
CA GLN A 510 -23.80 0.55 3.94
C GLN A 510 -23.21 -0.63 3.14
N PRO A 511 -21.89 -0.67 2.82
CA PRO A 511 -21.28 -1.86 2.27
C PRO A 511 -21.50 -3.11 3.11
N LEU A 512 -21.43 -3.00 4.44
CA LEU A 512 -21.47 -4.13 5.39
C LEU A 512 -22.85 -4.46 5.92
N GLU A 513 -23.91 -3.95 5.32
CA GLU A 513 -25.27 -4.28 5.68
C GLU A 513 -25.48 -5.82 5.65
N ASN A 514 -26.15 -6.36 6.67
CA ASN A 514 -26.41 -7.80 6.84
C ASN A 514 -25.19 -8.70 7.11
N THR A 515 -23.98 -8.15 7.32
CA THR A 515 -22.79 -8.94 7.69
C THR A 515 -22.68 -9.20 9.19
N GLY A 516 -23.47 -8.49 9.99
CA GLY A 516 -23.34 -8.45 11.45
C GLY A 516 -22.31 -7.42 11.94
N TYR A 517 -21.48 -6.83 11.07
CA TYR A 517 -20.54 -5.78 11.48
C TYR A 517 -21.14 -4.39 11.34
N ARG A 518 -20.98 -3.56 12.39
CA ARG A 518 -21.48 -2.19 12.42
C ARG A 518 -20.49 -1.28 13.14
N PHE A 519 -20.35 -0.05 12.66
CA PHE A 519 -19.45 0.93 13.22
C PHE A 519 -20.17 2.24 13.56
N GLU A 520 -19.81 2.85 14.68
CA GLU A 520 -20.28 4.18 15.10
C GLU A 520 -19.10 5.09 15.41
N LEU A 521 -19.30 6.41 15.46
CA LEU A 521 -18.24 7.34 15.85
C LEU A 521 -17.96 7.27 17.36
N ALA A 522 -16.67 7.36 17.72
CA ALA A 522 -16.23 7.45 19.11
C ALA A 522 -15.87 8.90 19.53
N GLY A 523 -16.32 9.91 18.78
CA GLY A 523 -16.08 11.31 19.06
C GLY A 523 -16.30 12.23 17.86
N SER A 524 -15.98 13.51 18.02
CA SER A 524 -16.11 14.54 16.97
C SER A 524 -14.77 14.99 16.37
N TYR A 525 -13.69 14.27 16.66
CA TYR A 525 -12.34 14.62 16.25
C TYR A 525 -11.78 13.65 15.21
N VAL A 526 -11.06 14.23 14.26
CA VAL A 526 -10.18 13.50 13.34
C VAL A 526 -8.75 13.71 13.81
N TYR A 527 -8.02 12.61 14.00
CA TYR A 527 -6.60 12.67 14.39
C TYR A 527 -5.73 12.68 13.14
N MET A 528 -5.18 13.84 12.79
CA MET A 528 -4.11 13.88 11.80
C MET A 528 -2.82 13.43 12.49
N MET A 529 -2.33 12.26 12.12
CA MET A 529 -1.13 11.65 12.66
C MET A 529 0.03 11.86 11.68
N VAL A 530 1.14 12.42 12.16
CA VAL A 530 2.41 12.50 11.44
C VAL A 530 3.37 11.50 12.09
N THR A 531 3.69 10.45 11.36
CA THR A 531 4.51 9.34 11.83
C THR A 531 5.90 9.43 11.21
N LEU A 532 6.93 9.39 12.05
CA LEU A 532 8.33 9.34 11.64
C LEU A 532 8.95 8.04 12.13
N PHE A 533 9.54 7.28 11.21
CA PHE A 533 10.26 6.05 11.52
C PHE A 533 11.72 6.42 11.84
N GLY A 534 12.11 6.21 13.11
CA GLY A 534 13.45 6.50 13.61
C GLY A 534 14.44 5.37 13.37
N GLU A 535 15.71 5.66 13.62
CA GLU A 535 16.83 4.71 13.50
C GLU A 535 17.62 4.57 14.82
N GLN A 536 17.33 5.37 15.86
CA GLN A 536 18.22 5.48 17.02
C GLN A 536 18.16 4.23 17.91
N LEU A 537 16.98 3.63 18.04
CA LEU A 537 16.76 2.40 18.82
C LEU A 537 16.62 1.14 17.95
N GLY A 538 16.73 1.31 16.62
CA GLY A 538 16.61 0.26 15.62
C GLY A 538 15.79 0.73 14.41
N ASN A 539 15.88 -0.01 13.31
CA ASN A 539 15.12 0.27 12.09
C ASN A 539 13.82 -0.53 12.09
N MET A 540 12.81 -0.09 11.32
CA MET A 540 11.63 -0.92 11.06
C MET A 540 12.02 -2.22 10.33
N TRP A 541 11.38 -3.34 10.67
CA TRP A 541 11.50 -4.60 9.92
C TRP A 541 10.18 -5.35 9.77
N SER A 542 10.14 -6.26 8.80
CA SER A 542 9.09 -7.25 8.61
C SER A 542 9.58 -8.62 9.09
N GLU A 543 8.75 -9.40 9.78
CA GLU A 543 9.11 -10.79 10.12
C GLU A 543 9.01 -11.74 8.94
N SER A 544 8.05 -11.53 8.03
CA SER A 544 7.81 -12.46 6.93
C SER A 544 8.75 -12.24 5.74
N ASN A 545 9.20 -11.00 5.52
CA ASN A 545 10.02 -10.65 4.37
C ASN A 545 10.91 -9.42 4.66
N ASN A 546 11.90 -9.58 5.55
CA ASN A 546 12.80 -8.51 5.98
C ASN A 546 13.83 -8.11 4.90
N ILE A 547 13.41 -7.46 3.82
CA ILE A 547 14.33 -7.04 2.76
C ILE A 547 15.11 -5.75 3.06
N GLY A 548 14.78 -5.07 4.16
CA GLY A 548 15.32 -3.78 4.58
C GLY A 548 14.21 -2.83 5.00
N TRP A 549 14.53 -1.55 5.16
CA TRP A 549 13.61 -0.51 5.61
C TRP A 549 13.09 0.32 4.41
N TRP A 550 11.77 0.56 4.35
CA TRP A 550 11.09 1.05 3.13
C TRP A 550 10.23 2.32 3.28
N ALA A 551 10.07 2.88 4.48
CA ALA A 551 9.22 4.06 4.71
C ALA A 551 9.84 4.95 5.78
N ASP A 552 9.96 6.27 5.57
CA ASP A 552 10.55 7.15 6.60
C ASP A 552 9.52 8.04 7.29
N ARG A 553 8.49 8.47 6.55
CA ARG A 553 7.45 9.38 7.05
C ARG A 553 6.09 9.03 6.46
N GLU A 554 5.06 9.21 7.27
CA GLU A 554 3.66 9.03 6.90
C GLU A 554 2.80 10.14 7.51
N VAL A 555 1.76 10.58 6.80
CA VAL A 555 0.69 11.43 7.32
C VAL A 555 -0.64 10.75 7.10
N ALA A 556 -1.42 10.52 8.15
CA ALA A 556 -2.72 9.85 8.09
C ALA A 556 -3.80 10.64 8.80
N PHE A 557 -5.03 10.66 8.25
CA PHE A 557 -6.21 11.17 8.93
C PHE A 557 -7.00 10.00 9.50
N CYS A 558 -6.97 9.85 10.81
CA CYS A 558 -7.57 8.73 11.54
C CYS A 558 -8.87 9.15 12.22
N VAL A 559 -9.93 8.35 12.06
CA VAL A 559 -11.24 8.59 12.69
C VAL A 559 -11.48 7.51 13.77
N PRO A 560 -11.64 7.89 15.05
CA PRO A 560 -12.03 6.97 16.13
C PRO A 560 -13.45 6.43 15.97
N ILE A 561 -13.60 5.12 16.07
CA ILE A 561 -14.86 4.41 15.89
C ILE A 561 -15.12 3.39 17.01
N LYS A 562 -16.40 3.16 17.31
CA LYS A 562 -16.93 2.04 18.09
C LYS A 562 -17.26 0.90 17.13
N TRP A 563 -16.85 -0.32 17.47
CA TRP A 563 -17.07 -1.51 16.67
C TRP A 563 -18.09 -2.44 17.32
N PHE A 564 -19.09 -2.84 16.54
CA PHE A 564 -20.14 -3.77 16.92
C PHE A 564 -20.12 -5.02 16.03
N GLN A 565 -20.47 -6.16 16.64
CA GLN A 565 -20.68 -7.43 15.96
C GLN A 565 -22.01 -8.04 16.44
N ASN A 566 -22.94 -8.28 15.52
CA ASN A 566 -24.32 -8.71 15.80
C ASN A 566 -24.99 -7.85 16.89
N ASP A 567 -24.87 -6.53 16.73
CA ASP A 567 -25.33 -5.49 17.66
C ASP A 567 -24.69 -5.48 19.05
N ALA A 568 -23.77 -6.40 19.36
CA ALA A 568 -22.97 -6.36 20.57
C ALA A 568 -21.75 -5.45 20.39
N PHE A 569 -21.52 -4.53 21.31
CA PHE A 569 -20.31 -3.72 21.35
C PHE A 569 -19.07 -4.58 21.64
N VAL A 570 -18.08 -4.50 20.76
CA VAL A 570 -16.85 -5.28 20.84
C VAL A 570 -15.70 -4.45 21.40
N SER A 571 -15.36 -3.33 20.75
CA SER A 571 -14.22 -2.49 21.14
C SER A 571 -14.19 -1.15 20.40
N LEU A 572 -13.19 -0.32 20.71
CA LEU A 572 -12.85 0.86 19.92
C LEU A 572 -11.87 0.48 18.79
N GLY A 573 -11.81 1.31 17.75
CA GLY A 573 -10.82 1.21 16.69
C GLY A 573 -10.64 2.50 15.90
N LEU A 574 -9.81 2.42 14.87
CA LEU A 574 -9.49 3.53 13.97
C LEU A 574 -9.71 3.12 12.51
N ILE A 575 -10.22 4.05 11.71
CA ILE A 575 -10.16 3.99 10.24
C ILE A 575 -9.29 5.12 9.72
N SER A 576 -8.63 4.91 8.57
CA SER A 576 -7.78 5.93 7.94
C SER A 576 -8.17 6.16 6.48
N PRO A 577 -9.18 7.02 6.21
CA PRO A 577 -9.66 7.26 4.85
C PRO A 577 -8.64 7.97 3.94
N PHE A 578 -7.72 8.74 4.51
CA PHE A 578 -6.67 9.47 3.79
C PHE A 578 -5.31 9.19 4.43
N VAL A 579 -4.36 8.67 3.65
CA VAL A 579 -3.00 8.34 4.10
C VAL A 579 -2.00 8.75 3.01
N PHE A 580 -0.87 9.33 3.42
CA PHE A 580 0.21 9.77 2.56
C PHE A 580 1.54 9.22 3.08
N ALA A 581 2.35 8.63 2.21
CA ALA A 581 3.66 8.08 2.59
C ALA A 581 4.76 8.63 1.69
N ASN A 582 5.98 8.76 2.22
CA ASN A 582 7.11 9.31 1.50
C ASN A 582 7.90 8.31 0.63
N SER A 583 7.26 7.20 0.27
CA SER A 583 7.86 6.09 -0.45
C SER A 583 6.78 5.35 -1.23
N GLY A 584 6.92 5.33 -2.56
CA GLY A 584 6.03 4.53 -3.41
C GLY A 584 5.97 3.05 -3.03
N ARG A 585 7.01 2.48 -2.40
CA ARG A 585 6.93 1.10 -1.88
C ARG A 585 6.06 1.01 -0.63
N ALA A 586 6.13 1.98 0.27
CA ALA A 586 5.25 2.05 1.43
C ALA A 586 3.79 2.17 0.99
N ALA A 587 3.50 3.06 0.03
CA ALA A 587 2.16 3.21 -0.55
C ALA A 587 1.66 1.92 -1.21
N ILE A 588 2.50 1.24 -2.02
CA ILE A 588 2.15 -0.05 -2.63
C ILE A 588 1.90 -1.12 -1.56
N THR A 589 2.76 -1.23 -0.55
CA THR A 589 2.61 -2.18 0.56
C THR A 589 1.28 -1.98 1.28
N ASP A 590 0.98 -0.75 1.67
CA ASP A 590 -0.23 -0.40 2.39
C ASP A 590 -1.50 -0.76 1.61
N ARG A 591 -1.53 -0.45 0.31
CA ARG A 591 -2.68 -0.72 -0.57
C ARG A 591 -2.83 -2.22 -0.91
N GLU A 592 -1.74 -2.89 -1.27
CA GLU A 592 -1.78 -4.28 -1.78
C GLU A 592 -1.84 -5.34 -0.67
N VAL A 593 -1.38 -5.02 0.54
CA VAL A 593 -1.35 -5.97 1.67
C VAL A 593 -2.52 -5.74 2.62
N ASN A 594 -2.65 -4.54 3.17
CA ASN A 594 -3.66 -4.25 4.20
C ASN A 594 -4.88 -3.51 3.66
N GLY A 595 -4.80 -2.86 2.49
CA GLY A 595 -5.91 -2.09 1.93
C GLY A 595 -6.02 -0.68 2.49
N ARG A 596 -4.94 -0.11 3.04
CA ARG A 596 -4.89 1.30 3.42
C ARG A 596 -4.85 2.14 2.14
N PRO A 597 -5.69 3.19 1.99
CA PRO A 597 -5.76 4.01 0.78
C PRO A 597 -4.59 5.00 0.67
N THR A 598 -3.36 4.51 0.85
CA THR A 598 -2.14 5.32 0.90
C THR A 598 -1.79 5.87 -0.48
N VAL A 599 -1.38 7.14 -0.52
CA VAL A 599 -0.90 7.86 -1.70
C VAL A 599 0.57 8.23 -1.50
N ASP A 600 1.39 8.14 -2.54
CA ASP A 600 2.79 8.59 -2.46
C ASP A 600 2.86 10.13 -2.41
N ALA A 601 3.78 10.67 -1.62
CA ALA A 601 3.89 12.11 -1.40
C ALA A 601 5.29 12.51 -0.92
N SER A 602 5.79 13.67 -1.33
CA SER A 602 6.96 14.27 -0.67
C SER A 602 6.56 14.83 0.70
N ILE A 603 7.17 14.33 1.77
CA ILE A 603 6.93 14.76 3.16
C ILE A 603 8.21 15.36 3.73
N GLU A 604 8.32 16.69 3.63
CA GLU A 604 9.53 17.45 3.94
C GLU A 604 9.43 18.16 5.28
N ALA A 605 10.51 18.08 6.06
CA ALA A 605 10.66 18.90 7.27
C ALA A 605 11.42 20.14 6.83
N MET A 606 10.89 21.32 7.12
CA MET A 606 11.48 22.56 6.62
C MET A 606 12.66 22.97 7.53
N PRO A 607 13.78 23.47 6.95
CA PRO A 607 14.89 23.98 7.75
C PRO A 607 14.47 25.21 8.57
N ASP A 608 15.00 25.33 9.78
CA ASP A 608 14.76 26.50 10.64
C ASP A 608 15.34 27.76 9.98
N GLU A 609 14.56 28.84 9.91
CA GLU A 609 14.92 30.08 9.22
C GLU A 609 15.89 30.97 10.04
N TRP A 610 16.56 30.39 11.04
CA TRP A 610 17.43 31.08 12.02
C TRP A 610 18.51 31.98 11.37
N LEU A 611 19.04 31.60 10.21
CA LEU A 611 20.05 32.35 9.44
C LEU A 611 19.51 32.92 8.12
N SER A 612 18.21 33.22 8.03
CA SER A 612 17.61 33.89 6.88
C SER A 612 17.77 35.41 6.94
N ASP A 613 17.54 36.11 5.81
CA ASP A 613 17.50 37.58 5.76
C ASP A 613 16.39 38.16 6.66
N SER A 614 15.35 37.37 6.95
CA SER A 614 14.28 37.68 7.90
C SER A 614 14.66 37.42 9.37
N GLY A 615 15.81 36.79 9.63
CA GLY A 615 16.29 36.46 10.96
C GLY A 615 15.43 35.44 11.71
N PRO A 616 15.69 35.23 13.01
CA PRO A 616 15.00 34.22 13.83
C PRO A 616 13.54 34.57 14.19
N VAL A 617 13.03 35.70 13.70
CA VAL A 617 11.67 36.20 14.01
C VAL A 617 10.62 35.65 13.03
N ALA A 618 11.05 35.08 11.90
CA ALA A 618 10.13 34.50 10.93
C ALA A 618 9.37 33.30 11.52
N PRO A 619 8.05 33.18 11.27
CA PRO A 619 7.25 32.07 11.76
C PRO A 619 7.75 30.76 11.17
N ARG A 620 8.05 29.80 12.04
CA ARG A 620 8.60 28.50 11.63
C ARG A 620 7.61 27.72 10.79
N ARG A 621 8.12 27.04 9.78
CA ARG A 621 7.42 26.01 9.03
C ARG A 621 7.94 24.66 9.51
N PHE A 622 7.06 23.74 9.85
CA PHE A 622 7.44 22.45 10.41
C PHE A 622 7.41 21.35 9.34
N LEU A 623 6.31 21.29 8.59
CA LEU A 623 6.06 20.20 7.63
C LEU A 623 5.46 20.74 6.35
N ARG A 624 5.87 20.17 5.22
CA ARG A 624 5.22 20.34 3.92
C ARG A 624 4.98 18.97 3.29
N VAL A 625 3.73 18.69 2.95
CA VAL A 625 3.33 17.50 2.18
C VAL A 625 2.93 17.94 0.79
N SER A 626 3.58 17.37 -0.23
CA SER A 626 3.26 17.63 -1.63
C SER A 626 3.02 16.31 -2.36
N THR A 627 1.97 16.25 -3.18
CA THR A 627 1.62 15.06 -3.97
C THR A 627 1.11 15.50 -5.34
N GLU A 628 0.97 14.54 -6.24
CA GLU A 628 0.45 14.80 -7.58
C GLU A 628 -1.07 15.02 -7.53
N VAL A 629 -1.52 16.18 -8.01
CA VAL A 629 -2.94 16.56 -8.04
C VAL A 629 -3.31 17.16 -9.39
N PHE A 630 -4.58 17.06 -9.75
CA PHE A 630 -5.17 17.88 -10.81
C PHE A 630 -5.55 19.24 -10.22
N PRO A 631 -4.94 20.36 -10.65
CA PRO A 631 -5.21 21.67 -10.05
C PRO A 631 -6.69 22.09 -10.23
N ALA A 632 -7.29 21.71 -11.35
CA ALA A 632 -8.72 21.83 -11.60
C ALA A 632 -9.23 20.63 -12.42
N LEU A 633 -10.34 20.05 -12.00
CA LEU A 633 -11.07 19.06 -12.79
C LEU A 633 -11.89 19.75 -13.87
N HIS A 634 -12.14 19.05 -14.97
CA HIS A 634 -12.96 19.52 -16.10
C HIS A 634 -12.38 20.70 -16.90
N LEU A 635 -11.08 21.03 -16.73
CA LEU A 635 -10.35 22.03 -17.51
C LEU A 635 -9.22 21.47 -18.40
N GLY A 636 -9.03 20.15 -18.45
CA GLY A 636 -8.05 19.46 -19.30
C GLY A 636 -6.61 19.78 -18.92
N GLN A 637 -6.34 20.02 -17.64
CA GLN A 637 -5.02 20.40 -17.13
C GLN A 637 -4.14 19.18 -16.86
N GLN A 638 -2.82 19.39 -16.93
CA GLN A 638 -1.85 18.38 -16.55
C GLN A 638 -1.90 18.14 -15.03
N ALA A 639 -1.80 16.88 -14.60
CA ALA A 639 -1.49 16.57 -13.21
C ALA A 639 -0.12 17.17 -12.83
N GLN A 640 -0.03 17.79 -11.67
CA GLN A 640 1.19 18.48 -11.22
C GLN A 640 1.44 18.19 -9.76
N GLN A 641 2.72 18.10 -9.39
CA GLN A 641 3.11 18.03 -8.00
C GLN A 641 2.80 19.38 -7.33
N ARG A 642 1.91 19.37 -6.34
CA ARG A 642 1.50 20.56 -5.59
C ARG A 642 1.51 20.28 -4.10
N THR A 643 1.63 21.35 -3.32
CA THR A 643 1.51 21.27 -1.86
C THR A 643 0.08 21.04 -1.48
N LEU A 644 -0.15 20.02 -0.65
CA LEU A 644 -1.45 19.60 -0.15
C LEU A 644 -1.62 19.97 1.33
N ILE A 645 -0.59 19.77 2.16
CA ILE A 645 -0.63 20.01 3.61
C ILE A 645 0.59 20.82 4.03
N GLU A 646 0.39 21.81 4.88
CA GLU A 646 1.46 22.51 5.59
C GLU A 646 1.17 22.52 7.10
N ILE A 647 2.21 22.41 7.92
CA ILE A 647 2.14 22.66 9.36
C ILE A 647 3.14 23.78 9.68
N ASP A 648 2.67 24.86 10.29
CA ASP A 648 3.49 26.04 10.58
C ASP A 648 2.97 26.88 11.76
N GLN A 649 3.72 27.93 12.10
CA GLN A 649 3.40 28.92 13.13
C GLN A 649 2.88 30.24 12.59
N ARG A 650 2.57 30.33 11.29
CA ARG A 650 2.15 31.60 10.68
C ARG A 650 0.81 32.01 11.25
N ASP A 651 0.66 33.29 11.58
CA ASP A 651 -0.62 33.82 12.02
C ASP A 651 -1.72 33.64 10.96
N SER A 652 -2.95 33.49 11.44
CA SER A 652 -4.13 33.28 10.59
C SER A 652 -4.41 34.50 9.71
N LEU A 653 -4.11 35.70 10.23
CA LEU A 653 -4.30 36.99 9.58
C LEU A 653 -3.10 37.90 9.84
N SER A 654 -2.95 38.94 9.01
CA SER A 654 -2.00 40.01 9.27
C SER A 654 -2.33 40.68 10.61
N PRO A 655 -1.34 41.09 11.43
CA PRO A 655 -1.59 41.86 12.66
C PRO A 655 -2.40 43.14 12.42
N ASP A 656 -2.28 43.74 11.23
CA ASP A 656 -2.97 44.98 10.87
C ASP A 656 -4.45 44.77 10.45
N ASP A 657 -4.91 43.53 10.29
CA ASP A 657 -6.28 43.21 9.83
C ASP A 657 -7.27 43.11 11.01
N ALA A 658 -7.53 44.25 11.66
CA ALA A 658 -8.39 44.31 12.85
C ALA A 658 -9.82 43.79 12.59
N ASP A 659 -10.38 44.07 11.42
CA ASP A 659 -11.72 43.62 11.03
C ASP A 659 -11.75 42.10 10.79
N GLY A 660 -10.73 41.56 10.11
CA GLY A 660 -10.57 40.13 9.92
C GLY A 660 -10.44 39.38 11.27
N TRP A 661 -9.63 39.90 12.19
CA TRP A 661 -9.48 39.32 13.53
C TRP A 661 -10.79 39.34 14.31
N ARG A 662 -11.57 40.43 14.21
CA ARG A 662 -12.91 40.50 14.81
C ARG A 662 -13.85 39.44 14.25
N LEU A 663 -13.97 39.33 12.92
CA LEU A 663 -14.85 38.34 12.28
C LEU A 663 -14.41 36.90 12.59
N LEU A 664 -13.11 36.64 12.58
CA LEU A 664 -12.55 35.35 12.96
C LEU A 664 -12.93 35.01 14.40
N SER A 665 -12.84 35.97 15.32
CA SER A 665 -13.22 35.78 16.72
C SER A 665 -14.72 35.54 16.92
N GLU A 666 -15.58 36.25 16.18
CA GLU A 666 -17.04 36.09 16.25
C GLU A 666 -17.49 34.70 15.77
N ARG A 667 -16.80 34.11 14.79
CA ARG A 667 -17.16 32.81 14.24
C ARG A 667 -16.44 31.65 14.93
N TRP A 668 -15.12 31.73 15.02
CA TRP A 668 -14.30 30.66 15.58
C TRP A 668 -14.37 30.65 17.10
N GLY A 669 -14.41 31.82 17.75
CA GLY A 669 -14.57 31.92 19.20
C GLY A 669 -15.85 31.26 19.70
N GLU A 670 -16.97 31.43 18.99
CA GLU A 670 -18.23 30.72 19.29
C GLU A 670 -18.09 29.20 19.16
N THR A 671 -17.40 28.71 18.12
CA THR A 671 -17.12 27.27 17.97
C THR A 671 -16.27 26.73 19.13
N LEU A 672 -15.32 27.51 19.64
CA LEU A 672 -14.49 27.14 20.79
C LEU A 672 -15.29 27.12 22.09
N ILE A 673 -16.24 28.05 22.28
CA ILE A 673 -17.13 28.09 23.45
C ILE A 673 -18.09 26.90 23.43
N ASP A 674 -18.75 26.64 22.30
CA ASP A 674 -19.68 25.52 22.17
C ASP A 674 -18.97 24.18 22.46
N GLU A 675 -17.73 24.03 21.98
CA GLU A 675 -16.93 22.83 22.21
C GLU A 675 -16.46 22.70 23.67
N LEU A 676 -16.13 23.83 24.32
CA LEU A 676 -15.85 23.91 25.76
C LEU A 676 -17.07 23.43 26.57
N GLU A 677 -18.24 24.00 26.32
CA GLU A 677 -19.48 23.66 27.03
C GLU A 677 -19.82 22.18 26.85
N ARG A 678 -19.69 21.66 25.63
CA ARG A 678 -19.94 20.24 25.32
C ARG A 678 -19.01 19.31 26.10
N LYS A 679 -17.70 19.61 26.16
CA LYS A 679 -16.74 18.81 26.92
C LYS A 679 -17.03 18.86 28.41
N GLN A 680 -17.38 20.03 28.94
CA GLN A 680 -17.75 20.19 30.35
C GLN A 680 -19.00 19.38 30.70
N HIS A 681 -19.98 19.32 29.81
CA HIS A 681 -21.16 18.47 29.99
C HIS A 681 -20.80 16.99 30.06
N ILE A 682 -19.91 16.50 29.17
CA ILE A 682 -19.40 15.12 29.23
C ILE A 682 -18.68 14.86 30.56
N GLU A 683 -17.84 15.79 31.01
CA GLU A 683 -17.10 15.62 32.27
C GLU A 683 -18.02 15.54 33.50
N ASN A 684 -19.12 16.31 33.50
CA ASN A 684 -20.06 16.34 34.61
C ASN A 684 -21.04 15.17 34.58
N ASP A 685 -21.61 14.89 33.40
CA ASP A 685 -22.72 13.95 33.23
C ASP A 685 -22.24 12.51 33.01
N GLN A 686 -21.02 12.32 32.48
CA GLN A 686 -20.42 11.01 32.19
C GLN A 686 -19.12 10.77 33.01
N ALA A 687 -19.09 11.25 34.25
CA ALA A 687 -17.88 11.23 35.10
C ALA A 687 -17.36 9.80 35.38
N ASN A 688 -18.26 8.83 35.57
CA ASN A 688 -17.89 7.44 35.85
C ASN A 688 -17.34 6.76 34.60
N GLU A 689 -17.97 7.00 33.46
CA GLU A 689 -17.61 6.47 32.15
C GLU A 689 -16.23 7.02 31.76
N LEU A 690 -16.00 8.32 31.97
CA LEU A 690 -14.72 8.99 31.76
C LEU A 690 -13.62 8.39 32.66
N ARG A 691 -13.90 8.19 33.95
CA ARG A 691 -12.96 7.56 34.88
C ARG A 691 -12.53 6.17 34.39
N ASN A 692 -13.50 5.34 33.99
CA ASN A 692 -13.24 3.98 33.54
C ASN A 692 -12.49 3.96 32.19
N ALA A 693 -12.84 4.85 31.26
CA ALA A 693 -12.16 4.99 29.98
C ALA A 693 -10.70 5.46 30.14
N LYS A 694 -10.41 6.35 31.10
CA LYS A 694 -9.02 6.75 31.44
C LYS A 694 -8.20 5.57 31.92
N ALA A 695 -8.74 4.72 32.81
CA ALA A 695 -8.03 3.53 33.28
C ALA A 695 -7.68 2.57 32.12
N LEU A 696 -8.61 2.36 31.19
CA LEU A 696 -8.40 1.54 29.99
C LEU A 696 -7.37 2.16 29.03
N ALA A 697 -7.45 3.47 28.78
CA ALA A 697 -6.50 4.16 27.91
C ALA A 697 -5.06 4.10 28.44
N ARG A 698 -4.87 4.23 29.76
CA ARG A 698 -3.55 4.07 30.40
C ARG A 698 -2.98 2.66 30.25
N GLN A 699 -3.84 1.64 30.24
CA GLN A 699 -3.43 0.28 29.95
C GLN A 699 -2.86 0.14 28.53
N ILE A 700 -3.54 0.74 27.54
CA ILE A 700 -3.07 0.74 26.14
C ILE A 700 -1.70 1.39 26.04
N LEU A 701 -1.49 2.50 26.76
CA LEU A 701 -0.22 3.21 26.78
C LEU A 701 0.91 2.46 27.52
N ALA A 702 0.59 1.63 28.52
CA ALA A 702 1.59 1.06 29.43
C ALA A 702 1.81 -0.46 29.33
N GLN A 703 0.87 -1.25 28.79
CA GLN A 703 0.87 -2.71 28.90
C GLN A 703 0.75 -3.44 27.57
N GLN A 704 1.19 -2.81 26.46
CA GLN A 704 1.19 -3.42 25.13
C GLN A 704 -0.18 -3.92 24.66
N ALA A 705 -1.27 -3.38 25.23
CA ALA A 705 -2.61 -3.73 24.78
C ALA A 705 -2.82 -3.22 23.35
N PRO A 706 -3.38 -4.04 22.44
CA PRO A 706 -3.47 -3.68 21.04
C PRO A 706 -4.54 -2.60 20.80
N THR A 707 -4.26 -1.70 19.86
CA THR A 707 -5.24 -0.83 19.23
C THR A 707 -5.76 -1.46 17.95
N ASN A 708 -7.06 -1.32 17.67
CA ASN A 708 -7.70 -1.93 16.49
C ASN A 708 -7.74 -0.95 15.32
N TRP A 709 -7.40 -1.43 14.13
CA TRP A 709 -7.42 -0.67 12.89
C TRP A 709 -8.26 -1.40 11.85
N PHE A 710 -9.14 -0.68 11.16
CA PHE A 710 -10.04 -1.22 10.16
C PHE A 710 -9.79 -0.56 8.82
N THR A 711 -9.70 -1.37 7.77
CA THR A 711 -9.39 -0.93 6.42
C THR A 711 -10.24 -1.68 5.40
N LEU A 712 -10.60 -1.01 4.31
CA LEU A 712 -11.32 -1.60 3.20
C LEU A 712 -10.32 -1.92 2.08
N LYS A 713 -9.90 -3.17 2.04
CA LYS A 713 -9.02 -3.70 1.00
C LYS A 713 -9.85 -3.98 -0.25
N GLN A 714 -9.55 -3.31 -1.34
CA GLN A 714 -10.29 -3.47 -2.59
C GLN A 714 -9.44 -3.17 -3.81
N TYR A 715 -9.78 -3.78 -4.94
CA TYR A 715 -9.07 -3.60 -6.21
C TYR A 715 -10.05 -3.45 -7.35
N ARG A 716 -9.86 -2.42 -8.17
CA ARG A 716 -10.73 -2.14 -9.34
C ARG A 716 -10.75 -3.30 -10.33
N ASP A 717 -11.84 -3.54 -11.02
CA ASP A 717 -11.87 -4.50 -12.11
C ASP A 717 -11.21 -3.92 -13.37
N ALA A 718 -10.53 -4.76 -14.16
CA ALA A 718 -9.84 -4.30 -15.36
C ALA A 718 -10.80 -3.92 -16.50
N GLY A 719 -11.97 -4.59 -16.56
CA GLY A 719 -12.97 -4.39 -17.61
C GLY A 719 -14.07 -3.40 -17.25
N ALA A 720 -14.21 -3.08 -15.96
CA ALA A 720 -15.16 -2.11 -15.43
C ALA A 720 -14.53 -1.39 -14.22
N ILE A 721 -13.93 -0.22 -14.45
CA ILE A 721 -13.11 0.48 -13.45
C ILE A 721 -13.92 0.99 -12.25
N ASP A 722 -15.22 1.21 -12.43
CA ASP A 722 -16.19 1.53 -11.38
C ASP A 722 -16.52 0.35 -10.46
N ARG A 723 -16.12 -0.87 -10.83
CA ARG A 723 -16.32 -2.11 -10.05
C ARG A 723 -15.05 -2.56 -9.38
N ALA A 724 -15.20 -3.37 -8.33
CA ALA A 724 -14.09 -4.05 -7.66
C ALA A 724 -14.08 -5.55 -8.00
N CYS A 725 -12.92 -6.10 -8.35
CA CYS A 725 -12.75 -7.54 -8.57
C CYS A 725 -12.56 -8.32 -7.25
N TYR A 726 -12.27 -7.62 -6.16
CA TYR A 726 -12.12 -8.16 -4.81
C TYR A 726 -12.36 -7.04 -3.79
N GLN A 727 -13.06 -7.35 -2.69
CA GLN A 727 -13.22 -6.47 -1.52
C GLN A 727 -13.11 -7.30 -0.24
N ALA A 728 -12.47 -6.74 0.79
CA ALA A 728 -12.36 -7.33 2.12
C ALA A 728 -12.27 -6.24 3.20
N ILE A 729 -12.90 -6.49 4.34
CA ILE A 729 -12.65 -5.72 5.56
C ILE A 729 -11.50 -6.37 6.29
N VAL A 730 -10.42 -5.61 6.46
CA VAL A 730 -9.22 -6.05 7.14
C VAL A 730 -9.15 -5.37 8.50
N HIS A 731 -8.99 -6.19 9.53
CA HIS A 731 -8.74 -5.78 10.92
C HIS A 731 -7.28 -6.04 11.27
N THR A 732 -6.55 -5.00 11.66
CA THR A 732 -5.16 -5.10 12.09
C THR A 732 -5.03 -4.64 13.54
N LYS A 733 -4.11 -5.25 14.29
CA LYS A 733 -3.79 -4.88 15.66
C LYS A 733 -2.42 -4.26 15.75
N ARG A 734 -2.31 -3.15 16.47
CA ARG A 734 -1.04 -2.47 16.77
C ARG A 734 -0.83 -2.34 18.26
N SER A 735 0.27 -2.86 18.77
CA SER A 735 0.60 -2.85 20.20
C SER A 735 1.80 -1.96 20.47
N MET A 736 1.68 -1.05 21.44
CA MET A 736 2.79 -0.19 21.86
C MET A 736 3.67 -0.97 22.84
N SER A 737 4.89 -1.34 22.43
CA SER A 737 5.79 -2.14 23.30
C SER A 737 6.44 -1.31 24.40
N ALA A 738 6.74 -0.04 24.14
CA ALA A 738 7.26 0.91 25.13
C ALA A 738 7.01 2.36 24.71
N ILE A 739 6.75 3.26 25.66
CA ILE A 739 6.70 4.71 25.42
C ILE A 739 7.94 5.35 26.06
N TYR A 740 8.74 6.03 25.25
CA TYR A 740 9.98 6.70 25.65
C TYR A 740 9.74 8.16 26.03
N ASP A 741 8.82 8.83 25.34
CA ASP A 741 8.44 10.22 25.63
C ASP A 741 7.00 10.47 25.18
N LEU A 742 6.31 11.39 25.86
CA LEU A 742 4.93 11.80 25.59
C LEU A 742 4.73 13.22 26.10
N ARG A 743 4.47 14.19 25.20
CA ARG A 743 4.31 15.61 25.56
C ARG A 743 3.34 16.34 24.66
N GLU A 744 2.77 17.43 25.20
CA GLU A 744 2.06 18.44 24.41
C GLU A 744 3.04 19.17 23.47
N ILE A 745 2.53 19.63 22.32
CA ILE A 745 3.21 20.54 21.40
C ILE A 745 2.76 21.95 21.80
N ASP A 746 3.59 22.64 22.59
CA ASP A 746 3.29 23.96 23.18
C ASP A 746 3.21 25.08 22.14
N GLU A 747 3.82 24.89 20.97
CA GLU A 747 3.88 25.89 19.93
C GLU A 747 2.50 26.22 19.33
N ARG A 748 2.30 27.49 18.94
CA ARG A 748 1.18 27.87 18.06
C ARG A 748 1.33 27.14 16.73
N VAL A 749 0.64 26.03 16.55
CA VAL A 749 0.62 25.26 15.30
C VAL A 749 -0.71 25.42 14.59
N HIS A 750 -0.64 25.62 13.27
CA HIS A 750 -1.80 25.54 12.38
C HIS A 750 -1.57 24.50 11.32
N VAL A 751 -2.64 23.83 10.91
CA VAL A 751 -2.64 22.90 9.77
C VAL A 751 -3.32 23.60 8.60
N ARG A 752 -2.60 23.75 7.49
CA ARG A 752 -3.10 24.40 6.28
C ARG A 752 -3.31 23.33 5.21
N LEU A 753 -4.56 23.14 4.79
CA LEU A 753 -4.95 22.22 3.73
C LEU A 753 -5.20 23.00 2.44
N HIS A 754 -4.48 22.65 1.39
CA HIS A 754 -4.72 23.19 0.06
C HIS A 754 -5.86 22.42 -0.59
N ARG A 755 -6.88 23.15 -1.04
CA ARG A 755 -8.10 22.56 -1.59
C ARG A 755 -7.88 22.15 -3.05
N TYR A 756 -7.88 20.85 -3.30
CA TYR A 756 -7.91 20.28 -4.64
C TYR A 756 -9.12 19.36 -4.81
N PRO A 757 -9.83 19.40 -5.95
CA PRO A 757 -11.00 18.55 -6.17
C PRO A 757 -10.68 17.05 -6.10
N GLY A 758 -9.46 16.63 -6.46
CA GLY A 758 -9.01 15.24 -6.38
C GLY A 758 -8.63 14.76 -4.97
N GLN A 759 -8.55 15.65 -3.99
CA GLN A 759 -8.21 15.35 -2.60
C GLN A 759 -9.10 16.15 -1.64
N PRO A 760 -10.43 15.89 -1.59
CA PRO A 760 -11.39 16.67 -0.82
C PRO A 760 -11.37 16.29 0.68
N ILE A 761 -10.21 16.38 1.33
CA ILE A 761 -9.99 15.90 2.71
C ILE A 761 -10.93 16.60 3.70
N ALA A 762 -10.96 17.93 3.68
CA ALA A 762 -11.77 18.71 4.61
C ALA A 762 -13.27 18.47 4.41
N GLU A 763 -13.74 18.43 3.15
CA GLU A 763 -15.15 18.20 2.84
C GLU A 763 -15.61 16.76 3.05
N SER A 764 -14.71 15.78 2.92
CA SER A 764 -15.03 14.36 3.14
C SER A 764 -15.09 14.01 4.62
N LEU A 765 -14.18 14.59 5.41
CA LEU A 765 -14.08 14.40 6.85
C LEU A 765 -14.91 15.40 7.66
N GLY A 766 -15.49 16.42 7.01
CA GLY A 766 -16.25 17.47 7.68
C GLY A 766 -15.42 18.36 8.61
N LEU A 767 -14.13 18.58 8.31
CA LEU A 767 -13.23 19.34 9.19
C LEU A 767 -13.71 20.78 9.38
N ARG A 768 -13.70 21.27 10.63
CA ARG A 768 -14.10 22.64 10.97
C ARG A 768 -13.00 23.61 10.57
N ILE A 769 -13.24 24.34 9.50
CA ILE A 769 -12.33 25.35 8.97
C ILE A 769 -12.37 26.60 9.85
N LYS A 770 -11.20 26.95 10.42
CA LYS A 770 -11.01 28.19 11.17
C LYS A 770 -11.06 29.39 10.23
N GLN A 771 -10.31 29.32 9.13
CA GLN A 771 -10.23 30.38 8.14
C GLN A 771 -9.96 29.82 6.74
N THR A 772 -10.43 30.51 5.70
CA THR A 772 -10.07 30.20 4.32
C THR A 772 -9.34 31.39 3.72
N GLN A 773 -8.17 31.15 3.15
CA GLN A 773 -7.38 32.13 2.42
C GLN A 773 -7.44 31.78 0.93
N SER A 774 -7.61 32.79 0.08
CA SER A 774 -7.53 32.64 -1.37
C SER A 774 -6.44 33.56 -1.88
N GLN A 775 -5.28 33.01 -2.22
CA GLN A 775 -4.14 33.77 -2.76
C GLN A 775 -3.65 33.12 -4.06
N ALA A 776 -3.43 33.94 -5.09
CA ALA A 776 -2.87 33.51 -6.37
C ALA A 776 -3.59 32.30 -7.02
N GLY A 777 -4.91 32.16 -6.81
CA GLY A 777 -5.71 31.06 -7.36
C GLY A 777 -5.70 29.77 -6.53
N ALA A 778 -4.92 29.70 -5.44
CA ALA A 778 -4.98 28.59 -4.49
C ALA A 778 -5.94 28.92 -3.34
N VAL A 779 -6.80 27.97 -2.97
CA VAL A 779 -7.68 28.05 -1.81
C VAL A 779 -7.05 27.22 -0.69
N VAL A 780 -6.67 27.87 0.39
CA VAL A 780 -6.04 27.25 1.56
C VAL A 780 -7.00 27.33 2.74
N GLN A 781 -7.32 26.17 3.31
CA GLN A 781 -8.17 26.02 4.48
C GLN A 781 -7.28 25.84 5.71
N GLU A 782 -7.38 26.77 6.64
CA GLU A 782 -6.66 26.75 7.89
C GLU A 782 -7.49 26.04 8.96
N LEU A 783 -6.85 25.11 9.66
CA LEU A 783 -7.39 24.32 10.75
C LEU A 783 -6.54 24.57 11.99
N GLN A 784 -7.20 24.60 13.15
CA GLN A 784 -6.54 24.70 14.43
C GLN A 784 -6.64 23.35 15.16
N PRO A 785 -5.50 22.68 15.40
CA PRO A 785 -5.45 21.51 16.27
C PRO A 785 -5.82 21.85 17.71
N PHE A 786 -6.48 20.92 18.39
CA PHE A 786 -6.82 21.01 19.81
C PHE A 786 -5.88 20.13 20.61
N LEU A 787 -5.10 20.74 21.51
CA LEU A 787 -4.11 20.08 22.37
C LEU A 787 -3.22 19.07 21.59
N PRO A 788 -2.53 19.54 20.53
CA PRO A 788 -1.65 18.67 19.75
C PRO A 788 -0.54 18.11 20.63
N PHE A 789 -0.15 16.87 20.39
CA PHE A 789 0.84 16.18 21.22
C PHE A 789 1.70 15.25 20.37
N TRP A 790 2.82 14.82 20.94
CA TRP A 790 3.67 13.83 20.31
C TRP A 790 4.11 12.79 21.31
N MET A 791 4.39 11.60 20.78
CA MET A 791 4.93 10.48 21.53
C MET A 791 6.06 9.85 20.75
N ARG A 792 7.09 9.42 21.47
CA ARG A 792 8.14 8.55 20.94
C ARG A 792 8.00 7.19 21.59
N LEU A 793 7.87 6.15 20.79
CA LEU A 793 7.54 4.80 21.27
C LEU A 793 8.12 3.70 20.38
N SER A 794 8.05 2.47 20.86
CA SER A 794 8.16 1.28 20.03
C SER A 794 6.79 0.63 19.85
N MET A 795 6.54 0.05 18.67
CA MET A 795 5.25 -0.53 18.29
C MET A 795 5.46 -1.79 17.46
N SER A 796 4.53 -2.74 17.55
CA SER A 796 4.41 -3.86 16.62
C SER A 796 3.04 -3.83 15.94
N GLU A 797 2.98 -4.31 14.71
CA GLU A 797 1.76 -4.53 13.94
C GLU A 797 1.64 -6.02 13.61
N GLU A 798 0.55 -6.64 14.04
CA GLU A 798 0.23 -8.04 13.73
C GLU A 798 -0.20 -8.22 12.26
N LEU A 799 -0.27 -9.46 11.78
CA LEU A 799 -0.93 -9.73 10.50
C LEU A 799 -2.39 -9.30 10.56
N GLY A 800 -2.86 -8.68 9.49
CA GLY A 800 -4.28 -8.31 9.39
C GLY A 800 -5.15 -9.56 9.20
N GLN A 801 -6.32 -9.52 9.84
CA GLN A 801 -7.37 -10.53 9.77
C GLN A 801 -8.47 -10.08 8.80
N VAL A 802 -8.92 -10.97 7.92
CA VAL A 802 -10.05 -10.72 7.04
C VAL A 802 -11.33 -11.03 7.81
N LEU A 803 -12.11 -10.00 8.14
CA LEU A 803 -13.39 -10.15 8.85
C LEU A 803 -14.50 -10.66 7.94
N CYS A 804 -14.56 -10.09 6.74
CA CYS A 804 -15.45 -10.54 5.68
C CYS A 804 -14.90 -10.10 4.32
N TRP A 805 -15.31 -10.80 3.26
CA TRP A 805 -14.85 -10.53 1.91
C TRP A 805 -15.92 -10.85 0.87
N ARG A 806 -15.74 -10.34 -0.35
CA ARG A 806 -16.55 -10.67 -1.52
C ARG A 806 -15.80 -10.41 -2.83
N THR A 807 -16.23 -11.09 -3.90
CA THR A 807 -15.75 -10.88 -5.28
C THR A 807 -16.87 -10.57 -6.26
N GLU A 808 -18.10 -10.89 -5.87
CA GLU A 808 -19.31 -10.66 -6.66
C GLU A 808 -20.27 -9.76 -5.88
N ASP A 809 -21.16 -9.08 -6.60
CA ASP A 809 -22.20 -8.28 -5.97
C ASP A 809 -23.18 -9.20 -5.23
N GLY A 810 -23.54 -8.85 -3.99
CA GLY A 810 -24.27 -9.74 -3.09
C GLY A 810 -23.72 -9.78 -1.66
N PRO A 811 -24.13 -10.79 -0.87
CA PRO A 811 -23.76 -10.88 0.55
C PRO A 811 -22.26 -11.09 0.71
N TRP A 812 -21.70 -10.51 1.77
CA TRP A 812 -20.31 -10.78 2.14
C TRP A 812 -20.19 -12.15 2.78
N SER A 813 -19.09 -12.82 2.50
CA SER A 813 -18.73 -14.07 3.18
C SER A 813 -18.01 -13.73 4.48
N SER A 814 -18.57 -14.19 5.61
CA SER A 814 -17.98 -14.04 6.96
C SER A 814 -16.87 -15.05 7.24
N THR A 815 -16.80 -16.13 6.47
CA THR A 815 -15.74 -17.13 6.58
C THR A 815 -14.78 -16.93 5.42
N HIS A 816 -13.53 -16.61 5.73
CA HIS A 816 -12.48 -16.61 4.72
C HIS A 816 -12.14 -18.08 4.36
N PRO A 817 -12.02 -18.46 3.08
CA PRO A 817 -11.86 -19.84 2.60
C PRO A 817 -10.72 -20.68 3.19
N ARG A 818 -9.81 -20.06 3.94
CA ARG A 818 -8.74 -20.79 4.65
C ARG A 818 -9.15 -21.31 6.01
N PHE A 819 -10.18 -20.77 6.64
CA PHE A 819 -10.59 -21.15 8.00
C PHE A 819 -11.78 -22.10 8.04
N THR A 820 -12.31 -22.50 6.88
CA THR A 820 -13.37 -23.50 6.74
C THR A 820 -13.05 -24.80 7.48
N LYS A 821 -11.75 -25.16 7.59
CA LYS A 821 -11.26 -26.32 8.36
C LYS A 821 -11.00 -26.11 9.85
N GLN A 822 -11.02 -24.87 10.35
CA GLN A 822 -10.98 -24.62 11.80
C GLN A 822 -12.36 -24.61 12.44
N ALA A 823 -13.44 -24.76 11.66
CA ALA A 823 -14.82 -24.80 12.16
C ALA A 823 -15.17 -26.06 12.98
N ASN A 824 -14.29 -27.06 13.08
CA ASN A 824 -14.41 -28.15 14.08
C ASN A 824 -13.74 -27.81 15.43
N VAL A 825 -13.10 -26.65 15.53
CA VAL A 825 -13.02 -25.94 16.80
C VAL A 825 -14.32 -25.13 16.86
N GLN A 826 -15.09 -25.29 17.93
CA GLN A 826 -16.22 -24.39 18.20
C GLN A 826 -15.78 -22.94 17.93
N PRO A 827 -16.67 -22.05 17.45
CA PRO A 827 -16.36 -20.65 17.25
C PRO A 827 -16.13 -19.99 18.62
N ASP A 828 -14.97 -20.22 19.21
CA ASP A 828 -14.41 -19.38 20.26
C ASP A 828 -13.75 -18.13 19.65
N GLY A 829 -13.96 -17.93 18.34
CA GLY A 829 -13.67 -16.74 17.55
C GLY A 829 -14.57 -15.55 17.89
N LYS A 830 -14.68 -15.23 19.18
CA LYS A 830 -15.02 -13.87 19.60
C LYS A 830 -13.85 -12.98 19.18
N ALA A 831 -14.14 -11.91 18.45
CA ALA A 831 -13.22 -10.79 18.34
C ALA A 831 -12.72 -10.45 19.75
N ARG A 832 -11.41 -10.61 19.97
CA ARG A 832 -10.79 -10.39 21.27
C ARG A 832 -10.75 -8.88 21.51
N PRO A 833 -11.52 -8.31 22.45
CA PRO A 833 -11.33 -6.91 22.83
C PRO A 833 -9.89 -6.71 23.32
N CYS A 834 -9.47 -5.44 23.39
CA CYS A 834 -8.17 -5.02 23.95
C CYS A 834 -7.89 -5.55 25.38
N SER A 835 -8.86 -6.24 26.02
CA SER A 835 -8.83 -6.75 27.39
C SER A 835 -8.85 -8.28 27.50
N ASN A 836 -8.44 -9.05 26.47
CA ASN A 836 -8.61 -10.51 26.49
C ASN A 836 -7.62 -11.25 27.41
N THR A 837 -7.89 -11.20 28.71
CA THR A 837 -7.74 -12.33 29.62
C THR A 837 -9.07 -13.11 29.62
N GLN A 838 -9.09 -14.44 29.69
CA GLN A 838 -10.33 -15.25 29.68
C GLN A 838 -11.20 -15.09 30.95
N GLY A 839 -11.00 -14.00 31.72
CA GLY A 839 -11.70 -13.72 32.97
C GLY A 839 -12.87 -12.74 32.86
N ILE A 840 -13.71 -12.73 33.89
CA ILE A 840 -14.86 -11.81 34.07
C ILE A 840 -14.39 -10.36 34.30
N LEU A 841 -13.16 -10.18 34.76
CA LEU A 841 -12.58 -8.89 35.18
C LEU A 841 -11.55 -8.41 34.17
N THR A 842 -11.56 -7.12 33.85
CA THR A 842 -10.44 -6.49 33.12
C THR A 842 -9.17 -6.54 33.97
N SER A 843 -8.00 -6.32 33.36
CA SER A 843 -6.74 -6.20 34.11
C SER A 843 -6.58 -4.84 34.79
N VAL A 844 -7.57 -3.94 34.73
CA VAL A 844 -7.47 -2.58 35.26
C VAL A 844 -8.62 -2.22 36.18
N GLY A 845 -8.33 -1.42 37.20
CA GLY A 845 -9.31 -0.91 38.16
C GLY A 845 -9.62 0.56 37.94
N ALA A 846 -10.78 1.00 38.42
CA ALA A 846 -11.18 2.41 38.35
C ALA A 846 -10.16 3.33 39.04
N GLU A 847 -9.45 2.82 40.06
CA GLU A 847 -8.35 3.53 40.74
C GLU A 847 -7.16 3.85 39.83
N LEU A 848 -6.95 3.09 38.75
CA LEU A 848 -5.89 3.39 37.78
C LEU A 848 -6.19 4.69 37.01
N ALA A 849 -7.39 5.26 37.15
CA ALA A 849 -7.72 6.58 36.58
C ALA A 849 -7.07 7.74 37.34
N GLU A 850 -6.57 7.53 38.57
CA GLU A 850 -5.99 8.56 39.43
C GLU A 850 -4.61 9.03 38.93
N PRO A 851 -4.24 10.32 39.04
CA PRO A 851 -2.97 10.83 38.52
C PRO A 851 -1.75 10.12 39.15
N PRO A 852 -0.65 9.93 38.39
CA PRO A 852 0.55 9.32 38.92
C PRO A 852 1.17 10.19 40.04
N PRO A 853 1.80 9.58 41.06
CA PRO A 853 2.44 10.33 42.13
C PRO A 853 3.64 11.14 41.59
N PRO A 854 4.01 12.26 42.26
CA PRO A 854 5.13 13.09 41.84
C PRO A 854 6.43 12.29 41.68
N GLY A 855 7.15 12.51 40.57
CA GLY A 855 8.42 11.84 40.26
C GLY A 855 8.32 10.49 39.53
N GLN A 856 7.13 9.90 39.37
CA GLN A 856 6.92 8.65 38.62
C GLN A 856 6.26 8.88 37.24
N SER A 857 6.81 8.29 36.16
CA SER A 857 6.18 8.38 34.82
C SER A 857 4.85 7.62 34.74
N LEU A 858 3.96 7.98 33.80
CA LEU A 858 2.70 7.24 33.57
C LEU A 858 2.93 5.74 33.47
N TYR A 859 3.90 5.36 32.62
CA TYR A 859 4.25 3.97 32.38
C TYR A 859 4.67 3.28 33.67
N ALA A 860 5.59 3.87 34.43
CA ALA A 860 6.08 3.28 35.67
C ALA A 860 4.98 3.17 36.73
N HIS A 861 4.10 4.17 36.82
CA HIS A 861 2.97 4.16 37.74
C HIS A 861 1.96 3.07 37.38
N THR A 862 1.57 2.98 36.11
CA THR A 862 0.64 1.95 35.64
C THR A 862 1.24 0.55 35.78
N ASP A 863 2.52 0.37 35.46
CA ASP A 863 3.21 -0.91 35.63
C ASP A 863 3.33 -1.30 37.11
N GLN A 864 3.71 -0.37 37.99
CA GLN A 864 3.79 -0.64 39.43
C GLN A 864 2.43 -0.95 40.04
N TRP A 865 1.40 -0.16 39.73
CA TRP A 865 0.04 -0.39 40.22
C TRP A 865 -0.44 -1.78 39.79
N LEU A 866 -0.29 -2.11 38.51
CA LEU A 866 -0.74 -3.39 37.98
C LEU A 866 0.03 -4.54 38.60
N ARG A 867 1.36 -4.44 38.73
CA ARG A 867 2.17 -5.48 39.39
C ARG A 867 1.75 -5.71 40.83
N ALA A 868 1.55 -4.65 41.61
CA ALA A 868 1.10 -4.76 42.99
C ALA A 868 -0.23 -5.53 43.07
N ARG A 869 -1.20 -5.15 42.23
CA ARG A 869 -2.52 -5.78 42.20
C ARG A 869 -2.51 -7.21 41.64
N LEU A 870 -1.64 -7.54 40.69
CA LEU A 870 -1.46 -8.91 40.22
C LEU A 870 -0.78 -9.77 41.28
N HIS A 871 0.15 -9.20 42.04
CA HIS A 871 0.80 -9.91 43.13
C HIS A 871 -0.18 -10.25 44.26
N ASP A 872 -0.98 -9.27 44.70
CA ASP A 872 -2.04 -9.49 45.71
C ASP A 872 -2.96 -10.63 45.29
N GLU A 873 -3.42 -10.60 44.03
CA GLU A 873 -4.27 -11.65 43.48
C GLU A 873 -3.56 -13.02 43.42
N ALA A 874 -2.30 -13.06 42.97
CA ALA A 874 -1.55 -14.29 42.92
C ALA A 874 -1.35 -14.90 44.33
N THR A 875 -1.20 -14.05 45.36
CA THR A 875 -1.18 -14.47 46.77
C THR A 875 -2.52 -15.04 47.20
N GLU A 876 -3.64 -14.39 46.90
CA GLU A 876 -4.99 -14.91 47.18
C GLU A 876 -5.26 -16.26 46.51
N MET A 877 -4.82 -16.42 45.26
CA MET A 877 -4.96 -17.66 44.50
C MET A 877 -4.04 -18.78 45.00
N SER A 878 -2.92 -18.45 45.66
CA SER A 878 -1.96 -19.44 46.17
C SER A 878 -2.60 -20.42 47.17
N GLU A 879 -3.51 -19.95 48.02
CA GLU A 879 -4.26 -20.78 48.97
C GLU A 879 -5.18 -21.79 48.25
N ALA A 880 -5.81 -21.36 47.16
CA ALA A 880 -6.65 -22.24 46.33
C ALA A 880 -5.83 -23.26 45.52
N LEU A 881 -4.64 -22.86 45.04
CA LEU A 881 -3.72 -23.74 44.30
C LEU A 881 -3.13 -24.86 45.17
N GLN A 882 -2.95 -24.61 46.48
CA GLN A 882 -2.50 -25.63 47.44
C GLN A 882 -3.52 -26.75 47.66
N GLY A 883 -4.80 -26.49 47.43
CA GLY A 883 -5.87 -27.49 47.49
C GLY A 883 -5.98 -28.38 46.24
N MET A 884 -5.19 -28.13 45.19
CA MET A 884 -5.24 -28.90 43.94
C MET A 884 -4.56 -30.26 44.06
N SER A 885 -5.10 -31.28 43.39
CA SER A 885 -4.42 -32.57 43.24
C SER A 885 -3.17 -32.47 42.37
N GLU A 886 -2.20 -33.38 42.55
CA GLU A 886 -0.97 -33.44 41.72
C GLU A 886 -1.28 -33.47 40.21
N GLN A 887 -2.37 -34.14 39.81
CA GLN A 887 -2.78 -34.22 38.41
C GLN A 887 -3.24 -32.86 37.86
N GLN A 888 -3.91 -32.04 38.69
CA GLN A 888 -4.36 -30.70 38.31
C GLN A 888 -3.17 -29.70 38.28
N GLN A 889 -2.25 -29.82 39.24
CA GLN A 889 -1.02 -29.01 39.24
C GLN A 889 -0.15 -29.31 38.01
N GLN A 890 -0.03 -30.58 37.61
CA GLN A 890 0.72 -30.98 36.42
C GLN A 890 0.05 -30.49 35.12
N ALA A 891 -1.29 -30.46 35.06
CA ALA A 891 -2.04 -29.92 33.93
C ALA A 891 -1.84 -28.40 33.80
N LEU A 892 -1.90 -27.67 34.92
CA LEU A 892 -1.62 -26.24 34.97
C LEU A 892 -0.18 -25.93 34.53
N LEU A 893 0.81 -26.65 35.05
CA LEU A 893 2.23 -26.56 34.67
C LEU A 893 2.42 -26.74 33.16
N THR A 894 1.79 -27.77 32.58
CA THR A 894 1.90 -28.06 31.15
C THR A 894 1.36 -26.91 30.30
N ARG A 895 0.27 -26.28 30.75
CA ARG A 895 -0.38 -25.17 30.05
C ARG A 895 0.39 -23.86 30.17
N LEU A 896 0.89 -23.53 31.35
CA LEU A 896 1.76 -22.38 31.55
C LEU A 896 3.09 -22.56 30.80
N ALA A 897 3.62 -23.78 30.73
CA ALA A 897 4.83 -24.07 29.96
C ALA A 897 4.67 -23.81 28.45
N GLN A 898 3.45 -23.97 27.89
CA GLN A 898 3.17 -23.64 26.49
C GLN A 898 3.17 -22.12 26.22
N THR A 899 2.87 -21.30 27.22
CA THR A 899 2.72 -19.84 27.07
C THR A 899 3.92 -19.03 27.56
N LEU A 900 4.63 -19.53 28.58
CA LEU A 900 5.78 -18.88 29.23
C LEU A 900 7.12 -19.60 28.96
N GLY A 901 7.09 -20.83 28.47
CA GLY A 901 8.24 -21.73 28.41
C GLY A 901 8.40 -22.58 29.68
N GLN A 902 8.90 -23.81 29.53
CA GLN A 902 8.95 -24.82 30.61
C GLN A 902 9.69 -24.37 31.88
N HIS A 903 10.83 -23.71 31.73
CA HIS A 903 11.63 -23.25 32.87
C HIS A 903 10.91 -22.19 33.69
N LYS A 904 10.42 -21.13 33.03
CA LYS A 904 9.65 -20.06 33.69
C LYS A 904 8.41 -20.62 34.40
N ALA A 905 7.64 -21.48 33.71
CA ALA A 905 6.43 -22.05 34.30
C ALA A 905 6.68 -22.86 35.58
N HIS A 906 7.76 -23.65 35.64
CA HIS A 906 8.14 -24.40 36.84
C HIS A 906 8.56 -23.49 37.99
N ASP A 907 9.45 -22.53 37.72
CA ASP A 907 9.94 -21.60 38.75
C ASP A 907 8.79 -20.82 39.39
N HIS A 908 7.79 -20.40 38.60
CA HIS A 908 6.67 -19.61 39.11
C HIS A 908 5.64 -20.41 39.90
N ILE A 909 5.31 -21.63 39.46
CA ILE A 909 4.43 -22.49 40.26
C ILE A 909 5.11 -22.86 41.57
N ALA A 910 6.43 -23.12 41.57
CA ALA A 910 7.19 -23.35 42.79
C ALA A 910 7.19 -22.12 43.71
N GLN A 911 7.35 -20.91 43.16
CA GLN A 911 7.32 -19.66 43.92
C GLN A 911 5.92 -19.35 44.50
N LEU A 912 4.85 -19.58 43.73
CA LEU A 912 3.46 -19.41 44.20
C LEU A 912 3.07 -20.42 45.26
N LEU A 913 3.51 -21.67 45.15
CA LEU A 913 3.24 -22.71 46.16
C LEU A 913 4.12 -22.56 47.40
N GLY A 914 5.34 -22.02 47.27
CA GLY A 914 6.31 -21.83 48.36
C GLY A 914 6.13 -20.55 49.19
N THR A 915 5.46 -19.52 48.67
CA THR A 915 5.29 -18.21 49.34
C THR A 915 4.29 -18.20 50.50
N ALA A 916 3.43 -19.22 50.62
CA ALA A 916 2.52 -19.36 51.76
C ALA A 916 3.21 -19.60 53.13
N GLY A 917 4.53 -19.83 53.14
CA GLY A 917 5.32 -20.03 54.35
C GLY A 917 6.00 -18.76 54.91
N MET A 918 6.01 -17.64 54.19
CA MET A 918 6.66 -16.41 54.64
C MET A 918 5.65 -15.27 54.74
N GLY A 919 5.29 -14.91 55.98
CA GLY A 919 4.38 -13.83 56.27
C GLY A 919 4.82 -12.48 55.67
N LYS A 920 3.82 -11.67 55.30
CA LYS A 920 3.88 -10.25 54.93
C LYS A 920 5.30 -9.71 54.74
N ILE A 921 5.79 -9.77 53.50
CA ILE A 921 6.97 -9.02 53.09
C ILE A 921 6.57 -7.54 53.16
N GLU A 922 7.04 -6.85 54.19
CA GLU A 922 6.97 -5.40 54.29
C GLU A 922 7.59 -4.76 53.04
N ALA A 923 6.96 -3.70 52.57
CA ALA A 923 7.18 -3.02 51.29
C ALA A 923 8.55 -2.33 51.13
N SER A 924 9.66 -3.05 51.33
CA SER A 924 11.01 -2.52 51.18
C SER A 924 11.89 -3.35 50.24
N GLN A 925 12.21 -2.74 49.10
CA GLN A 925 13.46 -2.89 48.31
C GLN A 925 13.76 -4.14 47.46
N GLU A 926 12.94 -5.19 47.43
CA GLU A 926 13.15 -6.35 46.50
C GLU A 926 12.23 -6.38 45.27
N HIS A 927 11.83 -5.23 44.73
CA HIS A 927 11.05 -5.18 43.46
C HIS A 927 11.86 -5.51 42.19
N LYS A 928 13.15 -5.86 42.30
CA LYS A 928 14.04 -6.08 41.14
C LYS A 928 14.00 -7.50 40.58
N ASP A 929 13.51 -8.48 41.33
CA ASP A 929 13.51 -9.90 40.94
C ASP A 929 12.11 -10.44 40.57
N LEU A 930 11.12 -9.55 40.40
CA LEU A 930 9.77 -9.91 39.98
C LEU A 930 9.62 -9.91 38.45
N LEU A 931 8.88 -10.90 37.95
CA LEU A 931 8.55 -11.10 36.53
C LEU A 931 8.03 -9.84 35.82
N PRO A 932 8.18 -9.75 34.48
CA PRO A 932 7.44 -8.79 33.68
C PRO A 932 5.94 -8.92 33.91
N THR A 933 5.22 -7.81 33.94
CA THR A 933 3.77 -7.72 34.19
C THR A 933 2.95 -8.63 33.26
N ASN A 934 3.38 -8.75 31.99
CA ASN A 934 2.79 -9.67 31.02
C ASN A 934 2.94 -11.16 31.38
N ASP A 935 4.05 -11.55 32.00
CA ASP A 935 4.24 -12.94 32.43
C ASP A 935 3.36 -13.24 33.66
N LEU A 936 3.23 -12.29 34.60
CA LEU A 936 2.32 -12.39 35.75
C LEU A 936 0.84 -12.51 35.33
N LEU A 937 0.40 -11.71 34.36
CA LEU A 937 -0.95 -11.80 33.80
C LEU A 937 -1.26 -13.20 33.27
N LYS A 938 -0.35 -13.78 32.49
CA LYS A 938 -0.50 -15.13 31.93
C LYS A 938 -0.57 -16.21 33.01
N VAL A 939 0.20 -16.07 34.09
CA VAL A 939 0.16 -17.00 35.22
C VAL A 939 -1.20 -16.94 35.91
N ILE A 940 -1.68 -15.74 36.25
CA ILE A 940 -2.97 -15.54 36.93
C ILE A 940 -4.13 -16.05 36.08
N ASP A 941 -4.12 -15.77 34.77
CA ASP A 941 -5.14 -16.28 33.85
C ASP A 941 -5.15 -17.80 33.80
N GLY A 942 -3.97 -18.42 33.67
CA GLY A 942 -3.83 -19.87 33.67
C GLY A 942 -4.34 -20.49 34.97
N CYS A 943 -4.07 -19.86 36.13
CA CYS A 943 -4.58 -20.29 37.42
C CYS A 943 -6.12 -20.14 37.51
N ARG A 944 -6.70 -19.03 37.02
CA ARG A 944 -8.15 -18.77 37.06
C ARG A 944 -8.91 -19.79 36.22
N GLU A 945 -8.38 -20.13 35.05
CA GLU A 945 -8.96 -21.17 34.19
C GLU A 945 -8.87 -22.55 34.85
N ALA A 946 -7.79 -22.86 35.57
CA ALA A 946 -7.61 -24.15 36.22
C ALA A 946 -8.48 -24.33 37.49
N LEU A 947 -8.78 -23.25 38.20
CA LEU A 947 -9.61 -23.27 39.42
C LEU A 947 -11.13 -23.32 39.15
N GLY A 948 -11.57 -22.97 37.93
CA GLY A 948 -12.99 -23.04 37.52
C GLY A 948 -13.88 -21.91 38.07
N GLU A 949 -15.14 -21.86 37.60
CA GLU A 949 -16.08 -20.73 37.83
C GLU A 949 -16.50 -20.50 39.30
N SER A 950 -16.44 -21.53 40.16
CA SER A 950 -16.94 -21.43 41.55
C SER A 950 -16.08 -20.55 42.46
N LEU A 951 -14.75 -20.54 42.26
CA LEU A 951 -13.81 -19.68 42.99
C LEU A 951 -13.73 -18.26 42.39
N GLN A 952 -14.06 -18.11 41.10
CA GLN A 952 -14.11 -16.81 40.41
C GLN A 952 -15.23 -15.90 40.95
N GLN A 953 -16.32 -16.48 41.48
CA GLN A 953 -17.42 -15.71 42.08
C GLN A 953 -17.16 -15.26 43.52
N GLN A 954 -16.33 -15.98 44.28
CA GLN A 954 -15.99 -15.61 45.66
C GLN A 954 -15.01 -14.43 45.75
N HIS A 955 -14.16 -14.23 44.74
CA HIS A 955 -13.19 -13.13 44.67
C HIS A 955 -13.75 -11.85 44.02
N LYS A 956 -15.08 -11.64 44.06
CA LYS A 956 -15.76 -10.42 43.58
C LYS A 956 -15.36 -9.12 44.30
N GLN A 957 -14.40 -9.17 45.23
CA GLN A 957 -13.85 -8.05 45.97
C GLN A 957 -12.56 -7.48 45.37
N SER A 958 -12.30 -7.69 44.07
CA SER A 958 -11.19 -6.99 43.40
C SER A 958 -11.64 -5.60 42.95
N ASP A 959 -10.87 -4.55 43.23
CA ASP A 959 -11.06 -3.16 42.74
C ASP A 959 -10.89 -3.02 41.20
N ARG A 960 -10.94 -4.12 40.45
CA ARG A 960 -10.87 -4.15 38.98
C ARG A 960 -12.24 -3.90 38.37
N LEU A 961 -12.27 -3.17 37.27
CA LEU A 961 -13.47 -3.01 36.45
C LEU A 961 -13.85 -4.37 35.88
N SER A 962 -15.12 -4.76 36.06
CA SER A 962 -15.66 -5.88 35.30
C SER A 962 -15.63 -5.54 33.81
N ARG A 963 -15.53 -6.58 32.98
CA ARG A 963 -15.54 -6.39 31.53
C ARG A 963 -16.81 -5.71 31.04
N ASP A 964 -17.93 -6.01 31.67
CA ASP A 964 -19.23 -5.42 31.34
C ASP A 964 -19.28 -3.94 31.73
N GLU A 965 -18.74 -3.55 32.89
CA GLU A 965 -18.63 -2.13 33.29
C GLU A 965 -17.72 -1.34 32.34
N ALA A 966 -16.57 -1.91 31.98
CA ALA A 966 -15.63 -1.29 31.03
C ALA A 966 -16.26 -1.14 29.63
N HIS A 967 -16.95 -2.18 29.15
CA HIS A 967 -17.67 -2.13 27.87
C HIS A 967 -18.82 -1.12 27.91
N ALA A 968 -19.64 -1.11 28.97
CA ALA A 968 -20.72 -0.15 29.14
C ALA A 968 -20.19 1.29 29.17
N SER A 969 -19.11 1.54 29.92
CA SER A 969 -18.49 2.86 30.02
C SER A 969 -18.00 3.38 28.65
N LEU A 970 -17.31 2.54 27.87
CA LEU A 970 -16.86 2.93 26.53
C LEU A 970 -18.02 3.09 25.54
N LEU A 971 -19.09 2.33 25.71
CA LEU A 971 -20.29 2.42 24.89
C LEU A 971 -21.05 3.72 25.17
N GLU A 972 -21.17 4.12 26.43
CA GLU A 972 -21.91 5.32 26.87
C GLU A 972 -21.09 6.61 26.72
N LEU A 973 -19.75 6.52 26.73
CA LEU A 973 -18.89 7.70 26.54
C LEU A 973 -19.11 8.33 25.15
N ASP A 974 -19.44 9.62 25.13
CA ASP A 974 -19.79 10.36 23.92
C ASP A 974 -18.56 10.71 23.05
N ASP A 975 -17.43 11.04 23.69
CA ASP A 975 -16.23 11.49 22.99
C ASP A 975 -14.93 11.08 23.70
N ILE A 976 -14.13 10.27 23.01
CA ILE A 976 -12.86 9.76 23.54
C ILE A 976 -11.78 10.85 23.64
N GLN A 977 -11.93 11.99 22.95
CA GLN A 977 -10.95 13.08 23.01
C GLN A 977 -10.80 13.63 24.45
N VAL A 978 -11.88 13.64 25.23
CA VAL A 978 -11.84 14.11 26.64
C VAL A 978 -10.91 13.22 27.49
N VAL A 979 -10.88 11.91 27.22
CA VAL A 979 -9.97 10.97 27.89
C VAL A 979 -8.51 11.31 27.59
N ILE A 980 -8.19 11.55 26.33
CA ILE A 980 -6.83 11.89 25.87
C ILE A 980 -6.34 13.19 26.50
N GLU A 981 -7.19 14.22 26.51
CA GLU A 981 -6.86 15.53 27.09
C GLU A 981 -6.57 15.47 28.59
N LYS A 982 -7.31 14.64 29.33
CA LYS A 982 -7.07 14.43 30.77
C LYS A 982 -5.73 13.72 31.01
N ILE A 983 -5.43 12.67 30.25
CA ILE A 983 -4.17 11.92 30.40
C ILE A 983 -2.95 12.79 30.09
N LEU A 984 -3.00 13.57 28.99
CA LEU A 984 -1.89 14.44 28.60
C LEU A 984 -1.63 15.54 29.64
N ARG A 985 -2.69 16.12 30.20
CA ARG A 985 -2.59 17.12 31.27
C ARG A 985 -1.91 16.57 32.52
N GLU A 986 -2.30 15.38 32.96
CA GLU A 986 -1.70 14.73 34.13
C GLU A 986 -0.21 14.44 33.92
N GLN A 987 0.20 14.13 32.67
CA GLN A 987 1.62 14.00 32.33
C GLN A 987 2.35 15.35 32.30
N TRP A 988 1.70 16.41 31.83
CA TRP A 988 2.28 17.74 31.78
C TRP A 988 2.53 18.32 33.17
N GLU A 989 1.54 18.25 34.06
CA GLU A 989 1.61 18.77 35.44
C GLU A 989 2.70 18.07 36.26
N HIS A 990 3.06 16.85 35.90
CA HIS A 990 4.18 16.11 36.49
C HIS A 990 5.55 16.64 36.06
N GLN A 991 5.74 16.97 34.77
CA GLN A 991 7.05 17.32 34.21
C GLN A 991 7.48 18.78 34.49
N ASP A 992 6.55 19.74 34.60
CA ASP A 992 6.87 21.18 34.74
C ASP A 992 6.63 21.75 36.15
N GLN A 993 6.98 21.02 37.21
CA GLN A 993 6.91 21.52 38.60
C GLN A 993 7.90 22.67 38.90
N SER A 994 8.78 23.01 37.94
CA SER A 994 9.77 24.10 38.08
C SER A 994 9.22 25.50 37.80
N LYS A 995 8.01 25.61 37.22
CA LYS A 995 7.35 26.89 36.92
C LYS A 995 6.03 26.97 37.67
N ALA A 996 5.93 27.91 38.60
CA ALA A 996 4.69 28.28 39.30
C ALA A 996 3.66 28.91 38.35
N LYS A 997 3.16 28.13 37.37
CA LYS A 997 2.00 28.50 36.56
C LYS A 997 0.73 27.96 37.24
N PRO A 998 -0.40 28.68 37.16
CA PRO A 998 -1.65 28.25 37.79
C PRO A 998 -2.04 26.86 37.29
N LYS A 999 -2.62 26.03 38.17
CA LYS A 999 -3.26 24.76 37.81
C LYS A 999 -4.25 25.05 36.68
N PRO A 1000 -3.95 24.62 35.45
CA PRO A 1000 -4.83 24.92 34.36
C PRO A 1000 -6.08 24.05 34.54
N SER A 1001 -7.26 24.63 34.37
CA SER A 1001 -8.50 23.86 34.24
C SER A 1001 -8.63 23.17 32.90
N ALA A 1002 -9.53 22.18 32.84
CA ALA A 1002 -9.77 21.26 31.73
C ALA A 1002 -9.86 21.93 30.35
N VAL A 1003 -10.20 23.21 30.29
CA VAL A 1003 -10.42 23.91 29.03
C VAL A 1003 -9.71 25.25 28.99
N ARG A 1004 -8.92 25.44 27.92
CA ARG A 1004 -8.21 26.68 27.63
C ARG A 1004 -8.66 27.22 26.30
N VAL A 1005 -8.95 28.51 26.26
CA VAL A 1005 -9.26 29.21 25.01
C VAL A 1005 -8.25 30.32 24.83
N ARG A 1006 -7.59 30.37 23.67
CA ARG A 1006 -6.56 31.37 23.44
C ARG A 1006 -7.18 32.75 23.30
N SER A 1007 -6.68 33.73 24.04
CA SER A 1007 -7.24 35.09 24.17
C SER A 1007 -7.37 35.83 22.83
N ASP A 1008 -6.44 35.59 21.90
CA ASP A 1008 -6.47 36.15 20.54
C ASP A 1008 -7.55 35.54 19.63
N SER A 1009 -8.13 34.41 20.04
CA SER A 1009 -9.11 33.65 19.27
C SER A 1009 -10.55 33.93 19.69
N VAL A 1010 -10.78 34.62 20.81
CA VAL A 1010 -12.12 34.84 21.40
C VAL A 1010 -12.70 36.23 21.11
N GLY A 1011 -11.86 37.26 20.96
CA GLY A 1011 -12.26 38.62 20.56
C GLY A 1011 -13.57 39.13 21.20
N SER A 1012 -14.64 39.32 20.42
CA SER A 1012 -15.93 39.85 20.93
C SER A 1012 -16.77 38.82 21.71
N ALA A 1013 -16.54 37.52 21.53
CA ALA A 1013 -17.15 36.45 22.32
C ALA A 1013 -16.64 36.45 23.78
N LYS A 1014 -15.60 37.24 24.07
CA LYS A 1014 -15.03 37.42 25.41
C LYS A 1014 -16.09 37.80 26.44
N GLN A 1015 -17.01 38.72 26.10
CA GLN A 1015 -18.06 39.13 27.04
C GLN A 1015 -19.06 38.00 27.33
N ARG A 1016 -19.34 37.14 26.36
CA ARG A 1016 -20.18 35.96 26.55
C ARG A 1016 -19.45 34.90 27.38
N LEU A 1017 -18.17 34.68 27.10
CA LEU A 1017 -17.29 33.77 27.84
C LEU A 1017 -17.12 34.21 29.32
N GLU A 1018 -16.84 35.50 29.57
CA GLU A 1018 -16.79 36.09 30.93
C GLU A 1018 -18.15 36.03 31.65
N LYS A 1019 -19.27 36.07 30.92
CA LYS A 1019 -20.63 36.03 31.49
C LYS A 1019 -21.10 34.60 31.79
N LEU A 1020 -20.82 33.65 30.91
CA LEU A 1020 -21.22 32.24 31.05
C LEU A 1020 -20.32 31.51 32.03
N HIS A 1021 -19.04 31.89 32.08
CA HIS A 1021 -18.04 31.30 32.94
C HIS A 1021 -17.29 32.41 33.70
N PRO A 1022 -17.92 33.06 34.70
CA PRO A 1022 -17.27 34.07 35.54
C PRO A 1022 -16.03 33.54 36.28
N GLU A 1023 -15.89 32.22 36.37
CA GLU A 1023 -14.71 31.52 36.82
C GLU A 1023 -13.51 31.60 35.84
N LEU A 1024 -13.67 32.00 34.59
CA LEU A 1024 -12.54 32.09 33.65
C LEU A 1024 -11.51 33.16 34.05
N LEU A 1025 -10.29 32.74 34.37
CA LEU A 1025 -9.12 33.59 34.63
C LEU A 1025 -8.28 33.75 33.36
N SER A 1026 -7.81 34.98 33.10
CA SER A 1026 -6.87 35.28 32.02
C SER A 1026 -5.43 35.22 32.54
N THR A 1027 -4.57 34.34 31.99
CA THR A 1027 -3.12 34.39 32.24
C THR A 1027 -2.30 34.30 30.95
N GLY A 1028 -1.47 35.30 30.69
CA GLY A 1028 -0.76 35.43 29.41
C GLY A 1028 -1.74 35.48 28.22
N ASP A 1029 -1.45 34.71 27.17
CA ASP A 1029 -2.26 34.65 25.95
C ASP A 1029 -3.47 33.70 26.04
N TRP A 1030 -3.84 33.20 27.22
CA TRP A 1030 -4.86 32.16 27.39
C TRP A 1030 -5.88 32.50 28.48
N TRP A 1031 -7.11 32.03 28.28
CA TRP A 1031 -8.19 31.99 29.28
C TRP A 1031 -8.30 30.57 29.86
N TYR A 1032 -8.54 30.46 31.16
CA TYR A 1032 -8.61 29.22 31.94
C TYR A 1032 -9.84 29.22 32.84
N LEU A 1033 -10.71 28.21 32.85
CA LEU A 1033 -11.71 28.08 33.93
C LEU A 1033 -11.00 28.06 35.30
N HIS A 1034 -11.52 28.74 36.31
CA HIS A 1034 -11.13 28.53 37.69
C HIS A 1034 -11.97 27.37 38.20
N GLN A 1035 -11.38 26.20 38.41
CA GLN A 1035 -12.00 25.25 39.34
C GLN A 1035 -11.77 25.83 40.74
N PRO A 1036 -12.82 26.16 41.51
CA PRO A 1036 -12.65 26.33 42.94
C PRO A 1036 -12.14 24.98 43.47
N ASP A 1037 -11.13 25.00 44.34
CA ASP A 1037 -10.75 23.81 45.09
C ASP A 1037 -11.97 23.37 45.95
N THR A 1038 -12.82 22.50 45.41
CA THR A 1038 -13.81 21.68 46.13
C THR A 1038 -14.00 20.35 45.43
#